data_AF-A0A3M4Y9F3-F1
#
_entry.id   AF-A0A3M4Y9F3-F1
#
_cell.length_a   1.000
_cell.length_b   1.000
_cell.length_c   1.000
_cell.angle_alpha   90.00
_cell.angle_beta   90.00
_cell.angle_gamma   90.00
#
_symmetry.space_group_name_H-M   'P 1'
#
loop_
_entity.id
_entity.type
_entity.pdbx_description
1 polymer ?
#
loop_
_entity_poly.entity_id
_entity_poly.type
_entity_poly.pdbx_seq_one_letter_code
_entity_poly.pdbx_strand_id
1 'polypeptide(L)'
;MNTTSAVLHRYTPHLQVVDPRRLLTGSVVFCRLKPAEEPQARHSHTAFDVAGRPSMSWDPRLWADRAPANLSVIHSLSGQVLASDSVDAGWRVSLAGEAGQALVVWDARCVVRRIGYDALLRPTEVFEDEHCVERLLYGGPDSTDHNQCGQLIRHDDPAGTLLDEAFGLSGNVIRQTRRFLHSANEPDWPKSLTGRDALLEPGDGATTCWQYNPLSESTRQIDAQGNVQFLDYTVAGQLKSSRLQLNGQAEQVLVSAIQYDAQQRVVSETAGNRVISTARYAAEDGRLLALNATRSNGQLLQDLRYGYDPVGNVIRIEDRAQPTVFKGNQRIDSVSTYHYDTLYQLIEASGRESAVVNHGPVFPGFQSPADPTQLANYTQTYRYDAGGNLQQLTHTGAQSHSRTLVTARCSNRSLPVINDHVPDEAEIAAAFDANGNLLALQVGQDLSWDRRNQLQHVRPVIRDNGVDDSERYSYDASGQRLRKVRTTQAKTITHTADVRYLPGLEIRTDTATGETLHVVVAQAGRNNVRVLHWASGKPDALENDQTRYTVNDHLGSGTLELDGQAQRISQESYYPFGGTSWWAGRNAIEASYKTVRYSGKERDATGLYYYGLRYYAPWLQRWINPDPAGLEDGLNLYGMLRNNPLTFIDAVGGVAEIPKHIHYIWLGAAEPLMEHLEGIKNTSVLNPDYQLTLHLDLRKGDETEIASALRGRRNVHISDLRKEEFFRKFQKTPSYEIYKDLYGDDPRHYSAASDVLRYSLINHYGGIYSDTDDMFKRGVRDTDFITKPKRIFTMRPTDTPWNRDEIVINNNSFASPANNPVLSTLEKEIVDRYSVYRETGLGEVLSSTADVNDRMRIVSAVTGPRVFTEVLLKEGRGLSKLFSTMIDHHIKGKPLKNPKRYQAEAQKRMPLSNFIKMGGSHSWQ
;
A
#
# COMPACT_ATOMS: atom_id res chain seq x y z
N MET A 1 9.75 -16.28 28.30
CA MET A 1 10.64 -15.46 27.46
C MET A 1 11.86 -16.30 27.12
N ASN A 2 12.25 -16.37 25.85
CA ASN A 2 13.47 -17.09 25.46
C ASN A 2 14.68 -16.25 25.93
N THR A 3 15.40 -16.71 26.96
CA THR A 3 16.53 -15.98 27.60
C THR A 3 17.57 -15.53 26.59
N THR A 4 17.80 -16.33 25.55
CA THR A 4 18.75 -16.05 24.46
C THR A 4 18.40 -14.79 23.65
N SER A 5 17.11 -14.54 23.38
CA SER A 5 16.66 -13.34 22.63
C SER A 5 16.83 -12.07 23.46
N ALA A 6 16.58 -12.13 24.77
CA ALA A 6 16.76 -10.98 25.65
C ALA A 6 18.23 -10.53 25.74
N VAL A 7 19.18 -11.49 25.68
CA VAL A 7 20.62 -11.17 25.66
C VAL A 7 21.03 -10.55 24.32
N LEU A 8 20.53 -11.06 23.18
CA LEU A 8 20.84 -10.53 21.85
C LEU A 8 20.52 -9.02 21.74
N HIS A 9 19.32 -8.60 22.14
CA HIS A 9 18.87 -7.20 22.02
C HIS A 9 19.32 -6.29 23.17
N ARG A 10 20.15 -6.77 24.09
CA ARG A 10 20.67 -5.96 25.20
C ARG A 10 21.59 -4.86 24.65
N TYR A 11 21.34 -3.61 25.04
CA TYR A 11 22.12 -2.44 24.59
C TYR A 11 22.07 -2.14 23.09
N THR A 12 20.96 -2.46 22.41
CA THR A 12 20.75 -2.07 21.01
C THR A 12 19.59 -1.07 20.82
N PRO A 13 19.64 0.14 21.44
CA PRO A 13 18.62 1.15 21.23
C PRO A 13 18.74 1.77 19.82
N HIS A 14 17.67 2.41 19.34
CA HIS A 14 17.76 3.36 18.24
C HIS A 14 17.92 4.76 18.83
N LEU A 15 18.97 5.47 18.43
CA LEU A 15 19.27 6.82 18.89
C LEU A 15 19.09 7.81 17.74
N GLN A 16 18.53 8.99 18.04
CA GLN A 16 18.41 10.10 17.10
C GLN A 16 19.43 11.17 17.45
N VAL A 17 20.09 11.74 16.44
CA VAL A 17 21.10 12.79 16.60
C VAL A 17 20.51 14.11 16.12
N VAL A 18 20.61 15.15 16.95
CA VAL A 18 20.10 16.49 16.62
C VAL A 18 21.20 17.53 16.72
N ASP A 19 21.17 18.52 15.83
CA ASP A 19 22.06 19.67 15.88
C ASP A 19 21.52 20.79 16.82
N PRO A 20 22.25 21.90 17.02
CA PRO A 20 21.77 23.03 17.81
C PRO A 20 20.50 23.72 17.30
N ARG A 21 20.16 23.53 16.00
CA ARG A 21 18.90 24.00 15.40
C ARG A 21 17.73 23.04 15.68
N ARG A 22 17.98 21.93 16.39
CA ARG A 22 17.06 20.80 16.65
C ARG A 22 16.65 20.05 15.38
N LEU A 23 17.46 20.13 14.33
CA LEU A 23 17.27 19.33 13.12
C LEU A 23 17.85 17.93 13.33
N LEU A 24 17.12 16.91 12.84
CA LEU A 24 17.55 15.51 12.93
C LEU A 24 18.66 15.25 11.91
N THR A 25 19.92 15.36 12.33
CA THR A 25 21.11 15.18 11.48
C THR A 25 21.51 13.74 11.26
N GLY A 26 20.81 12.79 11.89
CA GLY A 26 21.06 11.39 11.65
C GLY A 26 20.50 10.49 12.74
N SER A 27 20.89 9.22 12.67
CA SER A 27 20.54 8.22 13.66
C SER A 27 21.71 7.26 13.91
N VAL A 28 21.71 6.65 15.09
CA VAL A 28 22.63 5.56 15.43
C VAL A 28 21.79 4.34 15.82
N VAL A 29 21.96 3.25 15.07
CA VAL A 29 21.39 1.95 15.40
C VAL A 29 22.52 0.97 15.70
N PHE A 30 22.25 -0.04 16.53
CA PHE A 30 23.27 -1.00 16.94
C PHE A 30 22.90 -2.40 16.43
N CYS A 31 23.79 -2.96 15.63
CA CYS A 31 23.64 -4.29 15.04
C CYS A 31 24.46 -5.33 15.81
N ARG A 32 23.84 -6.46 16.12
CA ARG A 32 24.48 -7.64 16.71
C ARG A 32 23.82 -8.89 16.12
N LEU A 33 24.64 -9.87 15.72
CA LEU A 33 24.14 -11.12 15.13
C LEU A 33 24.04 -12.23 16.19
N LYS A 34 24.99 -12.26 17.14
CA LYS A 34 25.03 -13.27 18.20
C LYS A 34 25.11 -12.63 19.59
N PRO A 35 24.51 -13.23 20.64
CA PRO A 35 24.51 -12.67 21.99
C PRO A 35 25.91 -12.37 22.59
N ALA A 36 26.94 -13.10 22.16
CA ALA A 36 28.31 -12.95 22.64
C ALA A 36 29.11 -11.83 21.95
N GLU A 37 28.58 -11.22 20.88
CA GLU A 37 29.27 -10.16 20.13
C GLU A 37 28.98 -8.78 20.75
N GLU A 38 29.91 -7.84 20.62
CA GLU A 38 29.63 -6.43 20.95
C GLU A 38 28.73 -5.80 19.86
N PRO A 39 27.76 -4.92 20.22
CA PRO A 39 26.94 -4.26 19.22
C PRO A 39 27.76 -3.30 18.38
N GLN A 40 27.64 -3.42 17.06
CA GLN A 40 28.26 -2.52 16.10
C GLN A 40 27.34 -1.33 15.82
N ALA A 41 27.82 -0.11 16.05
CA ALA A 41 27.08 1.10 15.74
C ALA A 41 27.03 1.34 14.22
N ARG A 42 25.85 1.68 13.70
CA ARG A 42 25.59 2.06 12.31
C ARG A 42 25.01 3.48 12.29
N HIS A 43 25.69 4.40 11.62
CA HIS A 43 25.41 5.84 11.67
C HIS A 43 24.80 6.33 10.36
N SER A 44 23.52 6.68 10.33
CA SER A 44 22.97 7.44 9.20
C SER A 44 23.22 8.93 9.41
N HIS A 45 23.35 9.68 8.32
CA HIS A 45 23.62 11.12 8.36
C HIS A 45 22.71 11.89 7.41
N THR A 46 22.29 13.09 7.79
CA THR A 46 21.53 14.03 6.96
C THR A 46 22.11 15.42 7.15
N ALA A 47 22.53 16.04 6.04
CA ALA A 47 22.91 17.44 6.00
C ALA A 47 21.69 18.30 5.66
N PHE A 48 21.72 19.54 6.12
CA PHE A 48 20.67 20.52 5.89
C PHE A 48 21.23 21.78 5.27
N ASP A 49 20.47 22.43 4.40
CA ASP A 49 20.80 23.75 3.89
C ASP A 49 20.67 24.85 4.96
N VAL A 50 20.97 26.09 4.58
CA VAL A 50 20.90 27.26 5.47
C VAL A 50 19.48 27.52 5.98
N ALA A 51 18.44 27.12 5.23
CA ALA A 51 17.04 27.24 5.60
C ALA A 51 16.54 26.06 6.45
N GLY A 52 17.40 25.07 6.75
CA GLY A 52 17.07 23.92 7.57
C GLY A 52 16.32 22.81 6.83
N ARG A 53 16.41 22.75 5.50
CA ARG A 53 15.81 21.69 4.68
C ARG A 53 16.85 20.60 4.37
N PRO A 54 16.48 19.30 4.37
CA PRO A 54 17.42 18.20 4.13
C PRO A 54 18.04 18.31 2.74
N SER A 55 19.34 18.57 2.63
CA SER A 55 20.01 18.73 1.32
C SER A 55 20.74 17.48 0.89
N MET A 56 21.22 16.65 1.82
CA MET A 56 21.93 15.41 1.50
C MET A 56 21.67 14.36 2.57
N SER A 57 21.51 13.09 2.20
CA SER A 57 21.32 11.98 3.14
C SER A 57 22.22 10.79 2.83
N TRP A 58 22.80 10.19 3.86
CA TRP A 58 23.68 9.02 3.80
C TRP A 58 23.16 7.88 4.68
N ASP A 59 23.21 6.67 4.14
CA ASP A 59 23.07 5.44 4.90
C ASP A 59 24.36 5.13 5.69
N PRO A 60 24.32 4.18 6.63
CA PRO A 60 25.48 3.85 7.44
C PRO A 60 26.73 3.38 6.68
N ARG A 61 26.58 2.77 5.52
CA ARG A 61 27.70 2.27 4.71
C ARG A 61 28.33 3.43 3.94
N LEU A 62 27.53 4.16 3.16
CA LEU A 62 28.04 5.26 2.35
C LEU A 62 28.66 6.38 3.21
N TRP A 63 28.10 6.63 4.39
CA TRP A 63 28.70 7.55 5.37
C TRP A 63 30.06 7.06 5.87
N ALA A 64 30.18 5.78 6.26
CA ALA A 64 31.42 5.20 6.75
C ALA A 64 32.52 5.19 5.67
N ASP A 65 32.13 4.91 4.42
CA ASP A 65 33.04 4.82 3.28
C ASP A 65 33.40 6.17 2.67
N ARG A 66 32.83 7.28 3.20
CA ARG A 66 32.93 8.65 2.66
C ARG A 66 32.54 8.72 1.18
N ALA A 67 31.51 7.96 0.81
CA ALA A 67 30.93 7.94 -0.53
C ALA A 67 29.97 9.14 -0.72
N PRO A 68 29.52 9.40 -1.98
CA PRO A 68 28.46 10.37 -2.24
C PRO A 68 27.19 10.07 -1.43
N ALA A 69 26.38 11.11 -1.18
CA ALA A 69 25.11 10.96 -0.49
C ALA A 69 24.16 10.05 -1.26
N ASN A 70 23.41 9.19 -0.58
CA ASN A 70 22.35 8.38 -1.19
C ASN A 70 21.39 9.26 -2.00
N LEU A 71 21.06 10.44 -1.46
CA LEU A 71 20.26 11.46 -2.12
C LEU A 71 20.82 12.85 -1.83
N SER A 72 20.97 13.66 -2.86
CA SER A 72 21.18 15.12 -2.78
C SER A 72 19.96 15.84 -3.34
N VAL A 73 19.57 16.96 -2.74
CA VAL A 73 18.35 17.70 -3.12
C VAL A 73 18.63 19.20 -3.16
N ILE A 74 18.13 19.85 -4.21
CA ILE A 74 18.11 21.30 -4.38
C ILE A 74 16.67 21.78 -4.30
N HIS A 75 16.42 22.74 -3.42
CA HIS A 75 15.10 23.34 -3.23
C HIS A 75 15.03 24.74 -3.82
N SER A 76 13.84 25.16 -4.22
CA SER A 76 13.50 26.55 -4.48
C SER A 76 13.53 27.36 -3.18
N LEU A 77 13.38 28.69 -3.25
CA LEU A 77 13.23 29.50 -2.04
C LEU A 77 11.95 29.16 -1.25
N SER A 78 10.92 28.64 -1.93
CA SER A 78 9.65 28.22 -1.30
C SER A 78 9.68 26.78 -0.79
N GLY A 79 10.84 26.12 -0.74
CA GLY A 79 10.95 24.75 -0.23
C GLY A 79 10.77 23.66 -1.29
N GLN A 80 10.13 23.97 -2.42
CA GLN A 80 9.86 22.97 -3.45
C GLN A 80 11.13 22.33 -3.98
N VAL A 81 11.17 21.00 -4.08
CA VAL A 81 12.28 20.27 -4.72
C VAL A 81 12.34 20.62 -6.20
N LEU A 82 13.47 21.20 -6.62
CA LEU A 82 13.75 21.53 -8.02
C LEU A 82 14.58 20.44 -8.69
N ALA A 83 15.54 19.89 -7.95
CA ALA A 83 16.39 18.81 -8.42
C ALA A 83 16.68 17.82 -7.30
N SER A 84 16.75 16.55 -7.65
CA SER A 84 17.22 15.47 -6.78
C SER A 84 18.28 14.68 -7.53
N ASP A 85 19.31 14.22 -6.84
CA ASP A 85 20.35 13.33 -7.39
C ASP A 85 20.54 12.14 -6.45
N SER A 86 20.14 10.96 -6.91
CA SER A 86 20.22 9.71 -6.17
C SER A 86 21.31 8.82 -6.76
N VAL A 87 22.19 8.28 -5.92
CA VAL A 87 23.18 7.29 -6.37
C VAL A 87 22.54 5.98 -6.84
N ASP A 88 21.31 5.72 -6.40
CA ASP A 88 20.55 4.54 -6.78
C ASP A 88 19.69 4.84 -8.02
N ALA A 89 18.95 5.96 -8.03
CA ALA A 89 17.92 6.27 -9.02
C ALA A 89 18.27 7.39 -10.03
N GLY A 90 19.50 7.91 -10.00
CA GLY A 90 19.95 9.00 -10.85
C GLY A 90 19.38 10.37 -10.45
N TRP A 91 19.73 11.38 -11.24
CA TRP A 91 19.19 12.72 -11.10
C TRP A 91 17.81 12.90 -11.74
N ARG A 92 17.03 13.81 -11.18
CA ARG A 92 15.75 14.27 -11.70
C ARG A 92 15.63 15.78 -11.45
N VAL A 93 15.16 16.51 -12.45
CA VAL A 93 14.88 17.95 -12.37
C VAL A 93 13.44 18.19 -12.74
N SER A 94 12.75 19.06 -12.02
CA SER A 94 11.37 19.44 -12.34
C SER A 94 11.23 20.95 -12.44
N LEU A 95 10.57 21.38 -13.52
CA LEU A 95 10.06 22.73 -13.67
C LEU A 95 8.55 22.72 -13.37
N ALA A 96 8.17 23.40 -12.31
CA ALA A 96 6.78 23.60 -11.95
C ALA A 96 6.24 24.91 -12.52
N GLY A 97 4.93 24.94 -12.77
CA GLY A 97 4.18 26.13 -13.12
C GLY A 97 3.85 26.98 -11.89
N GLU A 98 3.17 28.10 -12.11
CA GLU A 98 2.89 29.07 -11.05
C GLU A 98 2.01 28.52 -9.92
N ALA A 99 1.18 27.51 -10.21
CA ALA A 99 0.34 26.83 -9.23
C ALA A 99 0.98 25.52 -8.70
N GLY A 100 2.26 25.28 -8.95
CA GLY A 100 2.99 24.10 -8.50
C GLY A 100 2.80 22.85 -9.38
N GLN A 101 1.94 22.91 -10.40
CA GLN A 101 1.74 21.82 -11.35
C GLN A 101 3.03 21.51 -12.12
N ALA A 102 3.34 20.22 -12.30
CA ALA A 102 4.53 19.82 -13.05
C ALA A 102 4.36 20.17 -14.54
N LEU A 103 5.23 21.03 -15.08
CA LEU A 103 5.21 21.38 -16.50
C LEU A 103 6.19 20.52 -17.28
N VAL A 104 7.43 20.41 -16.78
CA VAL A 104 8.49 19.63 -17.41
C VAL A 104 9.28 18.87 -16.35
N VAL A 105 9.62 17.62 -16.63
CA VAL A 105 10.47 16.78 -15.80
C VAL A 105 11.56 16.19 -16.68
N TRP A 106 12.80 16.24 -16.20
CA TRP A 106 13.97 15.60 -16.82
C TRP A 106 14.52 14.54 -15.87
N ASP A 107 15.04 13.44 -16.41
CA ASP A 107 15.71 12.41 -15.62
C ASP A 107 17.11 12.06 -16.16
N ALA A 108 17.81 11.20 -15.43
CA ALA A 108 19.19 10.83 -15.74
C ALA A 108 19.37 10.01 -17.01
N ARG A 109 18.29 9.45 -17.58
CA ARG A 109 18.29 8.84 -18.92
C ARG A 109 18.05 9.87 -20.02
N CYS A 110 18.03 11.16 -19.67
CA CYS A 110 17.73 12.29 -20.54
C CYS A 110 16.31 12.27 -21.11
N VAL A 111 15.38 11.56 -20.46
CA VAL A 111 13.96 11.59 -20.85
C VAL A 111 13.37 12.94 -20.44
N VAL A 112 12.64 13.56 -21.36
CA VAL A 112 11.91 14.81 -21.10
C VAL A 112 10.42 14.53 -21.10
N ARG A 113 9.79 14.64 -19.92
CA ARG A 113 8.33 14.56 -19.78
C ARG A 113 7.72 15.96 -19.72
N ARG A 114 6.72 16.25 -20.54
CA ARG A 114 5.98 17.52 -20.52
C ARG A 114 4.48 17.27 -20.35
N ILE A 115 3.82 18.11 -19.57
CA ILE A 115 2.38 18.00 -19.31
C ILE A 115 1.68 19.28 -19.77
N GLY A 116 0.73 19.11 -20.68
CA GLY A 116 -0.20 20.16 -21.09
C GLY A 116 -1.40 20.22 -20.17
N TYR A 117 -1.92 21.42 -19.92
CA TYR A 117 -3.08 21.66 -19.06
C TYR A 117 -4.12 22.51 -19.77
N ASP A 118 -5.39 22.35 -19.40
CA ASP A 118 -6.44 23.29 -19.79
C ASP A 118 -6.48 24.54 -18.88
N ALA A 119 -7.42 25.45 -19.15
CA ALA A 119 -7.59 26.67 -18.36
C ALA A 119 -7.99 26.43 -16.89
N LEU A 120 -8.42 25.22 -16.54
CA LEU A 120 -8.76 24.79 -15.17
C LEU A 120 -7.61 24.00 -14.52
N LEU A 121 -6.42 24.01 -15.13
CA LEU A 121 -5.24 23.27 -14.68
C LEU A 121 -5.44 21.75 -14.60
N ARG A 122 -6.32 21.20 -15.44
CA ARG A 122 -6.46 19.75 -15.60
C ARG A 122 -5.52 19.26 -16.71
N PRO A 123 -4.78 18.14 -16.52
CA PRO A 123 -3.91 17.61 -17.57
C PRO A 123 -4.71 17.25 -18.83
N THR A 124 -4.23 17.62 -20.00
CA THR A 124 -4.87 17.33 -21.31
C THR A 124 -4.02 16.44 -22.20
N GLU A 125 -2.70 16.50 -22.05
CA GLU A 125 -1.75 15.69 -22.81
C GLU A 125 -0.44 15.54 -22.05
N VAL A 126 0.21 14.39 -22.25
CA VAL A 126 1.55 14.11 -21.71
C VAL A 126 2.45 13.73 -22.88
N PHE A 127 3.61 14.39 -22.96
CA PHE A 127 4.65 14.08 -23.92
C PHE A 127 5.87 13.49 -23.23
N GLU A 128 6.52 12.55 -23.88
CA GLU A 128 7.81 11.98 -23.50
C GLU A 128 8.72 11.97 -24.73
N ASP A 129 9.80 12.75 -24.71
CA ASP A 129 10.72 12.95 -25.86
C ASP A 129 9.98 13.25 -27.18
N GLU A 130 9.10 14.26 -27.15
CA GLU A 130 8.21 14.69 -28.24
C GLU A 130 7.06 13.73 -28.61
N HIS A 131 7.00 12.51 -28.07
CA HIS A 131 5.91 11.56 -28.34
C HIS A 131 4.75 11.81 -27.38
N CYS A 132 3.53 11.93 -27.90
CA CYS A 132 2.34 12.12 -27.07
C CYS A 132 1.86 10.77 -26.52
N VAL A 133 2.29 10.43 -25.30
CA VAL A 133 2.01 9.14 -24.68
C VAL A 133 0.67 9.09 -23.93
N GLU A 134 0.11 10.27 -23.59
CA GLU A 134 -1.24 10.36 -23.04
C GLU A 134 -2.05 11.53 -23.63
N ARG A 135 -3.36 11.32 -23.78
CA ARG A 135 -4.34 12.39 -24.02
C ARG A 135 -5.57 12.19 -23.14
N LEU A 136 -6.04 13.29 -22.56
CA LEU A 136 -7.15 13.31 -21.61
C LEU A 136 -8.27 14.20 -22.14
N LEU A 137 -9.51 13.73 -22.06
CA LEU A 137 -10.70 14.47 -22.45
C LEU A 137 -11.72 14.43 -21.32
N TYR A 138 -12.22 15.62 -20.96
CA TYR A 138 -13.18 15.81 -19.87
C TYR A 138 -14.57 16.12 -20.40
N GLY A 139 -15.60 15.68 -19.68
CA GLY A 139 -16.99 16.01 -19.98
C GLY A 139 -17.26 17.50 -19.79
N GLY A 140 -18.00 18.08 -20.74
CA GLY A 140 -18.40 19.48 -20.72
C GLY A 140 -19.58 19.75 -19.78
N PRO A 141 -19.98 21.02 -19.61
CA PRO A 141 -21.13 21.39 -18.79
C PRO A 141 -22.45 20.73 -19.26
N ASP A 142 -22.57 20.43 -20.55
CA ASP A 142 -23.76 19.81 -21.13
C ASP A 142 -23.78 18.27 -21.00
N SER A 143 -22.70 17.64 -20.52
CA SER A 143 -22.57 16.18 -20.39
C SER A 143 -23.27 15.66 -19.12
N THR A 144 -24.58 15.87 -19.01
CA THR A 144 -25.35 15.63 -17.78
C THR A 144 -26.03 14.26 -17.71
N ASP A 145 -26.47 13.69 -18.84
CA ASP A 145 -27.26 12.45 -18.90
C ASP A 145 -26.61 11.24 -18.21
N HIS A 146 -25.28 11.22 -18.15
CA HIS A 146 -24.49 10.13 -17.55
C HIS A 146 -23.58 10.61 -16.41
N ASN A 147 -23.89 11.76 -15.80
CA ASN A 147 -23.10 12.40 -14.73
C ASN A 147 -21.62 12.68 -15.11
N GLN A 148 -21.38 13.08 -16.36
CA GLN A 148 -20.04 13.25 -16.93
C GLN A 148 -19.47 14.67 -16.83
N CYS A 149 -20.28 15.67 -16.47
CA CYS A 149 -19.84 17.06 -16.36
C CYS A 149 -18.61 17.20 -15.44
N GLY A 150 -17.50 17.67 -16.00
CA GLY A 150 -16.23 17.87 -15.29
C GLY A 150 -15.39 16.59 -15.09
N GLN A 151 -15.95 15.40 -15.34
CA GLN A 151 -15.28 14.12 -15.19
C GLN A 151 -14.31 13.86 -16.34
N LEU A 152 -13.26 13.07 -16.10
CA LEU A 152 -12.43 12.49 -17.17
C LEU A 152 -13.26 11.40 -17.85
N ILE A 153 -13.60 11.57 -19.13
CA ILE A 153 -14.48 10.64 -19.88
C ILE A 153 -13.71 9.78 -20.88
N ARG A 154 -12.52 10.22 -21.28
CA ARG A 154 -11.61 9.46 -22.13
C ARG A 154 -10.18 9.72 -21.73
N HIS A 155 -9.43 8.64 -21.52
CA HIS A 155 -7.99 8.65 -21.29
C HIS A 155 -7.33 7.73 -22.29
N ASP A 156 -6.67 8.33 -23.29
CA ASP A 156 -5.77 7.62 -24.17
C ASP A 156 -4.43 7.53 -23.42
N ASP A 157 -4.05 6.34 -22.96
CA ASP A 157 -2.87 6.04 -22.14
C ASP A 157 -1.90 5.09 -22.87
N PRO A 158 -0.73 4.73 -22.29
CA PRO A 158 0.23 3.87 -23.00
C PRO A 158 -0.26 2.45 -23.31
N ALA A 159 -1.37 1.98 -22.73
CA ALA A 159 -1.95 0.66 -23.00
C ALA A 159 -3.14 0.70 -23.98
N GLY A 160 -3.70 1.88 -24.24
CA GLY A 160 -4.82 2.08 -25.16
C GLY A 160 -5.75 3.19 -24.70
N THR A 161 -7.05 3.04 -24.91
CA THR A 161 -8.05 4.03 -24.50
C THR A 161 -8.94 3.47 -23.40
N LEU A 162 -9.07 4.22 -22.32
CA LEU A 162 -10.09 4.05 -21.30
C LEU A 162 -11.23 5.04 -21.53
N LEU A 163 -12.45 4.55 -21.58
CA LEU A 163 -13.66 5.36 -21.69
C LEU A 163 -14.48 5.19 -20.42
N ASP A 164 -14.65 6.27 -19.66
CA ASP A 164 -15.57 6.31 -18.51
C ASP A 164 -16.91 6.88 -18.99
N GLU A 165 -17.76 5.95 -19.42
CA GLU A 165 -18.97 6.26 -20.18
C GLU A 165 -20.13 6.72 -19.29
N ALA A 166 -20.16 6.31 -18.02
CA ALA A 166 -21.18 6.74 -17.08
C ALA A 166 -20.71 6.69 -15.62
N PHE A 167 -21.23 7.63 -14.83
CA PHE A 167 -20.94 7.78 -13.41
C PHE A 167 -22.23 7.65 -12.58
N GLY A 168 -22.12 7.02 -11.41
CA GLY A 168 -23.20 6.97 -10.43
C GLY A 168 -23.35 8.28 -9.67
N LEU A 169 -24.41 8.39 -8.85
CA LEU A 169 -24.70 9.62 -8.08
C LEU A 169 -23.62 10.00 -7.05
N SER A 170 -22.80 9.03 -6.63
CA SER A 170 -21.65 9.23 -5.75
C SER A 170 -20.36 9.63 -6.50
N GLY A 171 -20.39 9.66 -7.83
CA GLY A 171 -19.24 9.95 -8.69
C GLY A 171 -18.39 8.73 -9.08
N ASN A 172 -18.75 7.52 -8.65
CA ASN A 172 -18.05 6.30 -9.08
C ASN A 172 -18.38 5.96 -10.53
N VAL A 173 -17.41 5.41 -11.27
CA VAL A 173 -17.65 4.87 -12.62
C VAL A 173 -18.58 3.66 -12.52
N ILE A 174 -19.71 3.71 -13.23
CA ILE A 174 -20.70 2.60 -13.32
C ILE A 174 -20.64 1.88 -14.66
N ARG A 175 -19.98 2.47 -15.67
CA ARG A 175 -19.72 1.86 -16.97
C ARG A 175 -18.38 2.38 -17.51
N GLN A 176 -17.47 1.45 -17.79
CA GLN A 176 -16.14 1.73 -18.30
C GLN A 176 -15.82 0.79 -19.45
N THR A 177 -15.18 1.30 -20.50
CA THR A 177 -14.75 0.51 -21.65
C THR A 177 -13.26 0.68 -21.91
N ARG A 178 -12.51 -0.43 -21.92
CA ARG A 178 -11.09 -0.46 -22.27
C ARG A 178 -10.91 -0.96 -23.70
N ARG A 179 -10.26 -0.17 -24.55
CA ARG A 179 -9.80 -0.56 -25.89
C ARG A 179 -8.27 -0.62 -25.88
N PHE A 180 -7.68 -1.74 -26.24
CA PHE A 180 -6.22 -1.91 -26.25
C PHE A 180 -5.60 -1.41 -27.55
N LEU A 181 -4.32 -1.04 -27.50
CA LEU A 181 -3.53 -0.79 -28.71
C LEU A 181 -3.35 -2.07 -29.54
N HIS A 182 -3.37 -1.90 -30.86
CA HIS A 182 -3.01 -2.96 -31.80
C HIS A 182 -1.54 -3.40 -31.70
N SER A 183 -0.66 -2.46 -31.36
CA SER A 183 0.76 -2.68 -31.17
C SER A 183 1.10 -2.75 -29.68
N ALA A 184 2.10 -3.55 -29.31
CA ALA A 184 2.66 -3.56 -27.96
C ALA A 184 3.70 -2.43 -27.72
N ASN A 185 3.98 -1.62 -28.75
CA ASN A 185 4.86 -0.45 -28.62
C ASN A 185 4.10 0.73 -28.02
N GLU A 186 4.83 1.63 -27.37
CA GLU A 186 4.29 2.86 -26.82
C GLU A 186 3.66 3.74 -27.93
N PRO A 187 2.47 4.33 -27.69
CA PRO A 187 1.77 5.13 -28.69
C PRO A 187 2.36 6.54 -28.82
N ASP A 188 2.18 7.13 -30.01
CA ASP A 188 2.23 8.58 -30.21
C ASP A 188 0.83 9.05 -30.62
N TRP A 189 0.04 9.49 -29.64
CA TRP A 189 -1.36 9.78 -29.81
C TRP A 189 -1.59 11.01 -30.68
N PRO A 190 -2.25 10.87 -31.84
CA PRO A 190 -2.59 12.01 -32.67
C PRO A 190 -3.67 12.87 -32.00
N LYS A 191 -3.75 14.14 -32.42
CA LYS A 191 -4.72 15.09 -31.85
C LYS A 191 -6.18 14.70 -32.14
N SER A 192 -6.49 14.19 -33.34
CA SER A 192 -7.85 13.85 -33.76
C SER A 192 -8.32 12.53 -33.16
N LEU A 193 -9.59 12.46 -32.73
CA LEU A 193 -10.17 11.22 -32.18
C LEU A 193 -10.11 10.06 -33.18
N THR A 194 -10.42 10.32 -34.46
CA THR A 194 -10.33 9.32 -35.53
C THR A 194 -8.91 8.76 -35.69
N GLY A 195 -7.89 9.61 -35.55
CA GLY A 195 -6.49 9.16 -35.60
C GLY A 195 -6.13 8.30 -34.39
N ARG A 196 -6.65 8.64 -33.20
CA ARG A 196 -6.42 7.86 -31.97
C ARG A 196 -7.09 6.49 -32.09
N ASP A 197 -8.34 6.47 -32.52
CA ASP A 197 -9.11 5.24 -32.68
C ASP A 197 -8.50 4.29 -33.73
N ALA A 198 -7.73 4.80 -34.69
CA ALA A 198 -6.99 3.99 -35.66
C ALA A 198 -5.79 3.23 -35.07
N LEU A 199 -5.32 3.60 -33.87
CA LEU A 199 -4.26 2.87 -33.16
C LEU A 199 -4.80 1.71 -32.29
N LEU A 200 -6.12 1.67 -32.08
CA LEU A 200 -6.79 0.72 -31.19
C LEU A 200 -7.25 -0.52 -31.96
N GLU A 201 -7.27 -1.66 -31.26
CA GLU A 201 -7.86 -2.90 -31.75
C GLU A 201 -9.32 -2.68 -32.24
N PRO A 202 -9.78 -3.39 -33.29
CA PRO A 202 -11.12 -3.25 -33.83
C PRO A 202 -12.15 -3.79 -32.82
N GLY A 203 -13.38 -3.32 -32.99
CA GLY A 203 -14.49 -3.67 -32.12
C GLY A 203 -14.68 -2.67 -30.99
N ASP A 204 -15.66 -2.97 -30.14
CA ASP A 204 -16.18 -2.02 -29.15
C ASP A 204 -15.31 -1.93 -27.88
N GLY A 205 -14.38 -2.87 -27.70
CA GLY A 205 -13.53 -2.98 -26.52
C GLY A 205 -14.13 -3.86 -25.42
N ALA A 206 -13.49 -3.82 -24.25
CA ALA A 206 -13.86 -4.58 -23.07
C ALA A 206 -14.62 -3.69 -22.08
N THR A 207 -15.95 -3.82 -22.04
CA THR A 207 -16.82 -3.02 -21.17
C THR A 207 -17.06 -3.71 -19.83
N THR A 208 -16.77 -3.03 -18.73
CA THR A 208 -17.14 -3.45 -17.37
C THR A 208 -18.19 -2.50 -16.81
N CYS A 209 -19.17 -3.05 -16.10
CA CYS A 209 -20.22 -2.27 -15.44
C CYS A 209 -20.26 -2.57 -13.94
N TRP A 210 -20.58 -1.55 -13.14
CA TRP A 210 -20.75 -1.68 -11.69
C TRP A 210 -22.08 -1.13 -11.22
N GLN A 211 -22.57 -1.71 -10.14
CA GLN A 211 -23.60 -1.11 -9.30
C GLN A 211 -23.02 -0.96 -7.91
N TYR A 212 -23.32 0.17 -7.29
CA TYR A 212 -22.90 0.49 -5.94
C TYR A 212 -24.13 0.72 -5.06
N ASN A 213 -23.99 0.42 -3.79
CA ASN A 213 -24.93 0.90 -2.79
C ASN A 213 -24.71 2.40 -2.50
N PRO A 214 -25.58 3.06 -1.71
CA PRO A 214 -25.42 4.48 -1.36
C PRO A 214 -24.12 4.83 -0.61
N LEU A 215 -23.41 3.85 -0.04
CA LEU A 215 -22.11 4.03 0.62
C LEU A 215 -20.93 3.82 -0.33
N SER A 216 -21.17 3.73 -1.64
CA SER A 216 -20.15 3.49 -2.67
C SER A 216 -19.48 2.11 -2.61
N GLU A 217 -20.08 1.14 -1.93
CA GLU A 217 -19.61 -0.24 -1.94
C GLU A 217 -20.20 -0.96 -3.17
N SER A 218 -19.38 -1.67 -3.93
CA SER A 218 -19.85 -2.39 -5.12
C SER A 218 -20.76 -3.55 -4.69
N THR A 219 -22.00 -3.56 -5.15
CA THR A 219 -22.95 -4.66 -4.91
C THR A 219 -23.02 -5.62 -6.09
N ARG A 220 -22.65 -5.14 -7.28
CA ARG A 220 -22.64 -5.91 -8.51
C ARG A 220 -21.54 -5.43 -9.44
N GLN A 221 -20.85 -6.37 -10.07
CA GLN A 221 -19.90 -6.10 -11.16
C GLN A 221 -20.19 -7.05 -12.32
N ILE A 222 -20.30 -6.51 -13.53
CA ILE A 222 -20.37 -7.28 -14.77
C ILE A 222 -19.03 -7.10 -15.47
N ASP A 223 -18.29 -8.18 -15.67
CA ASP A 223 -17.03 -8.13 -16.41
C ASP A 223 -17.25 -8.05 -17.94
N ALA A 224 -16.15 -7.88 -18.68
CA ALA A 224 -16.18 -7.74 -20.14
C ALA A 224 -16.67 -8.97 -20.91
N GLN A 225 -16.89 -10.10 -20.26
CA GLN A 225 -17.43 -11.32 -20.87
C GLN A 225 -18.86 -11.63 -20.38
N GLY A 226 -19.45 -10.71 -19.63
CA GLY A 226 -20.82 -10.81 -19.13
C GLY A 226 -20.96 -11.65 -17.86
N ASN A 227 -19.86 -12.04 -17.21
CA ASN A 227 -19.94 -12.71 -15.91
C ASN A 227 -20.27 -11.68 -14.83
N VAL A 228 -21.13 -12.08 -13.90
CA VAL A 228 -21.70 -11.18 -12.90
C VAL A 228 -21.26 -11.62 -11.51
N GLN A 229 -20.56 -10.74 -10.81
CA GLN A 229 -20.27 -10.89 -9.39
C GLN A 229 -21.32 -10.13 -8.57
N PHE A 230 -21.84 -10.77 -7.53
CA PHE A 230 -22.76 -10.18 -6.57
C PHE A 230 -22.11 -10.16 -5.19
N LEU A 231 -22.17 -9.01 -4.52
CA LEU A 231 -21.55 -8.77 -3.23
C LEU A 231 -22.62 -8.29 -2.26
N ASP A 232 -22.85 -9.07 -1.20
CA ASP A 232 -23.78 -8.71 -0.14
C ASP A 232 -22.99 -8.27 1.09
N TYR A 233 -23.46 -7.22 1.76
CA TYR A 233 -22.80 -6.64 2.93
C TYR A 233 -23.63 -6.87 4.19
N THR A 234 -22.94 -6.92 5.32
CA THR A 234 -23.55 -6.87 6.65
C THR A 234 -24.08 -5.47 6.94
N VAL A 235 -24.89 -5.33 7.99
CA VAL A 235 -25.29 -4.01 8.52
C VAL A 235 -24.09 -3.13 8.93
N ALA A 236 -22.92 -3.76 9.12
CA ALA A 236 -21.67 -3.07 9.43
C ALA A 236 -20.88 -2.58 8.21
N GLY A 237 -21.33 -2.84 6.97
CA GLY A 237 -20.57 -2.53 5.73
C GLY A 237 -19.47 -3.55 5.41
N GLN A 238 -19.43 -4.68 6.12
CA GLN A 238 -18.46 -5.75 5.86
C GLN A 238 -19.02 -6.74 4.84
N LEU A 239 -18.19 -7.27 3.94
CA LEU A 239 -18.60 -8.34 3.02
C LEU A 239 -19.18 -9.53 3.81
N LYS A 240 -20.40 -9.93 3.48
CA LYS A 240 -21.14 -11.01 4.12
C LYS A 240 -21.10 -12.29 3.29
N SER A 241 -21.37 -12.14 1.99
CA SER A 241 -21.39 -13.22 1.01
C SER A 241 -20.99 -12.71 -0.37
N SER A 242 -20.49 -13.61 -1.20
CA SER A 242 -20.16 -13.35 -2.60
C SER A 242 -20.68 -14.49 -3.47
N ARG A 243 -21.24 -14.13 -4.62
CA ARG A 243 -21.88 -15.04 -5.57
C ARG A 243 -21.43 -14.66 -6.97
N LEU A 244 -21.32 -15.64 -7.85
CA LEU A 244 -20.87 -15.46 -9.23
C LEU A 244 -21.86 -16.14 -10.16
N GLN A 245 -22.25 -15.45 -11.21
CA GLN A 245 -22.98 -16.00 -12.33
C GLN A 245 -22.10 -15.90 -13.57
N LEU A 246 -21.66 -17.03 -14.10
CA LEU A 246 -21.01 -17.04 -15.42
C LEU A 246 -22.04 -16.71 -16.49
N ASN A 247 -21.60 -16.11 -17.59
CA ASN A 247 -22.50 -15.70 -18.66
C ASN A 247 -23.30 -16.91 -19.20
N GLY A 248 -24.63 -16.78 -19.24
CA GLY A 248 -25.54 -17.85 -19.65
C GLY A 248 -25.69 -19.03 -18.68
N GLN A 249 -25.11 -18.96 -17.47
CA GLN A 249 -25.17 -20.02 -16.47
C GLN A 249 -25.98 -19.64 -15.23
N ALA A 250 -26.20 -20.63 -14.36
CA ALA A 250 -26.82 -20.41 -13.05
C ALA A 250 -25.85 -19.72 -12.09
N GLU A 251 -26.42 -18.97 -11.15
CA GLU A 251 -25.66 -18.36 -10.05
C GLU A 251 -25.07 -19.45 -9.14
N GLN A 252 -23.79 -19.28 -8.78
CA GLN A 252 -23.09 -20.11 -7.80
C GLN A 252 -22.61 -19.27 -6.61
N VAL A 253 -22.68 -19.86 -5.42
CA VAL A 253 -22.17 -19.24 -4.20
C VAL A 253 -20.66 -19.42 -4.13
N LEU A 254 -19.90 -18.33 -3.98
CA LEU A 254 -18.46 -18.37 -3.75
C LEU A 254 -18.13 -18.30 -2.25
N VAL A 255 -18.86 -17.48 -1.50
CA VAL A 255 -18.79 -17.39 -0.04
C VAL A 255 -20.20 -17.24 0.51
N SER A 256 -20.54 -18.12 1.44
CA SER A 256 -21.88 -18.15 2.05
C SER A 256 -21.96 -17.37 3.36
N ALA A 257 -20.85 -17.24 4.08
CA ALA A 257 -20.80 -16.52 5.34
C ALA A 257 -19.38 -16.08 5.68
N ILE A 258 -19.25 -14.87 6.23
CA ILE A 258 -18.02 -14.36 6.85
C ILE A 258 -18.38 -13.83 8.23
N GLN A 259 -17.59 -14.22 9.24
CA GLN A 259 -17.69 -13.74 10.60
C GLN A 259 -16.47 -12.90 10.95
N TYR A 260 -16.72 -11.78 11.61
CA TYR A 260 -15.71 -10.82 12.01
C TYR A 260 -15.65 -10.71 13.54
N ASP A 261 -14.46 -10.46 14.09
CA ASP A 261 -14.34 -10.01 15.47
C ASP A 261 -14.59 -8.51 15.63
N ALA A 262 -14.59 -8.05 16.88
CA ALA A 262 -14.84 -6.65 17.23
C ALA A 262 -13.78 -5.65 16.69
N GLN A 263 -12.66 -6.13 16.14
CA GLN A 263 -11.68 -5.32 15.43
C GLN A 263 -11.79 -5.51 13.90
N GLN A 264 -12.95 -5.96 13.43
CA GLN A 264 -13.30 -6.11 12.01
C GLN A 264 -12.41 -7.09 11.24
N ARG A 265 -11.81 -8.07 11.94
CA ARG A 265 -10.98 -9.08 11.28
C ARG A 265 -11.78 -10.35 11.10
N VAL A 266 -11.63 -10.97 9.94
CA VAL A 266 -12.27 -12.26 9.66
C VAL A 266 -11.76 -13.30 10.64
N VAL A 267 -12.67 -13.90 11.42
CA VAL A 267 -12.40 -15.03 12.33
C VAL A 267 -12.90 -16.36 11.78
N SER A 268 -13.91 -16.34 10.90
CA SER A 268 -14.41 -17.53 10.20
C SER A 268 -14.97 -17.13 8.83
N GLU A 269 -14.79 -18.01 7.85
CA GLU A 269 -15.31 -17.85 6.49
C GLU A 269 -15.72 -19.22 5.94
N THR A 270 -16.90 -19.30 5.33
CA THR A 270 -17.41 -20.53 4.71
C THR A 270 -17.49 -20.35 3.20
N ALA A 271 -16.54 -20.96 2.49
CA ALA A 271 -16.47 -20.97 1.04
C ALA A 271 -17.61 -21.78 0.40
N GLY A 272 -17.88 -21.54 -0.88
CA GLY A 272 -18.91 -22.22 -1.66
C GLY A 272 -18.70 -23.73 -1.78
N ASN A 273 -17.45 -24.18 -1.75
CA ASN A 273 -17.08 -25.59 -1.67
C ASN A 273 -17.20 -26.20 -0.26
N ARG A 274 -17.82 -25.47 0.69
CA ARG A 274 -18.06 -25.87 2.09
C ARG A 274 -16.80 -26.03 2.96
N VAL A 275 -15.66 -25.50 2.52
CA VAL A 275 -14.48 -25.35 3.38
C VAL A 275 -14.68 -24.19 4.34
N ILE A 276 -14.38 -24.43 5.61
CA ILE A 276 -14.43 -23.42 6.65
C ILE A 276 -13.00 -23.01 7.00
N SER A 277 -12.67 -21.76 6.73
CA SER A 277 -11.40 -21.14 7.10
C SER A 277 -11.59 -20.35 8.39
N THR A 278 -10.76 -20.59 9.41
CA THR A 278 -10.80 -19.85 10.69
C THR A 278 -9.47 -19.20 11.01
N ALA A 279 -9.53 -18.03 11.64
CA ALA A 279 -8.37 -17.28 12.11
C ALA A 279 -8.49 -17.02 13.60
N ARG A 280 -7.43 -17.33 14.34
CA ARG A 280 -7.36 -17.06 15.78
C ARG A 280 -6.31 -16.02 16.05
N TYR A 281 -6.65 -15.05 16.89
CA TYR A 281 -5.77 -13.94 17.21
C TYR A 281 -5.53 -13.84 18.71
N ALA A 282 -4.36 -13.31 19.09
CA ALA A 282 -4.00 -13.02 20.46
C ALA A 282 -4.88 -11.89 21.00
N ALA A 283 -5.37 -12.02 22.24
CA ALA A 283 -6.22 -11.00 22.84
C ALA A 283 -5.40 -9.76 23.25
N GLU A 284 -4.15 -9.98 23.64
CA GLU A 284 -3.27 -8.99 24.26
C GLU A 284 -2.63 -7.98 23.30
N ASP A 285 -2.39 -8.38 22.05
CA ASP A 285 -1.73 -7.55 21.04
C ASP A 285 -2.29 -7.75 19.63
N GLY A 286 -3.13 -8.76 19.46
CA GLY A 286 -3.83 -8.99 18.23
C GLY A 286 -3.16 -9.73 17.12
N ARG A 287 -1.96 -10.25 17.38
CA ARG A 287 -1.22 -11.03 16.40
C ARG A 287 -2.00 -12.29 16.03
N LEU A 288 -1.81 -12.74 14.79
CA LEU A 288 -2.44 -13.94 14.28
C LEU A 288 -1.76 -15.16 14.90
N LEU A 289 -2.46 -15.90 15.76
CA LEU A 289 -1.92 -17.09 16.40
C LEU A 289 -2.11 -18.34 15.55
N ALA A 290 -3.18 -18.39 14.76
CA ALA A 290 -3.44 -19.53 13.88
C ALA A 290 -4.31 -19.21 12.67
N LEU A 291 -4.07 -19.94 11.58
CA LEU A 291 -4.94 -20.04 10.41
C LEU A 291 -5.25 -21.51 10.15
N ASN A 292 -6.53 -21.83 10.03
CA ASN A 292 -7.01 -23.19 9.89
C ASN A 292 -7.99 -23.27 8.71
N ALA A 293 -7.91 -24.33 7.91
CA ALA A 293 -8.90 -24.65 6.89
C ALA A 293 -9.34 -26.10 7.05
N THR A 294 -10.65 -26.32 7.17
CA THR A 294 -11.24 -27.64 7.45
C THR A 294 -12.40 -27.91 6.49
N ARG A 295 -12.50 -29.14 5.98
CA ARG A 295 -13.64 -29.60 5.20
C ARG A 295 -14.88 -29.80 6.08
N SER A 296 -16.06 -29.80 5.48
CA SER A 296 -17.32 -30.08 6.16
C SER A 296 -17.37 -31.43 6.90
N ASN A 297 -16.57 -32.42 6.49
CA ASN A 297 -16.44 -33.73 7.16
C ASN A 297 -15.44 -33.72 8.33
N GLY A 298 -14.88 -32.57 8.71
CA GLY A 298 -13.90 -32.43 9.78
C GLY A 298 -12.44 -32.70 9.36
N GLN A 299 -12.19 -33.06 8.10
CA GLN A 299 -10.82 -33.26 7.62
C GLN A 299 -10.07 -31.92 7.58
N LEU A 300 -8.96 -31.87 8.30
CA LEU A 300 -8.06 -30.73 8.32
C LEU A 300 -7.24 -30.64 7.03
N LEU A 301 -7.25 -29.47 6.39
CA LEU A 301 -6.49 -29.19 5.16
C LEU A 301 -5.24 -28.35 5.42
N GLN A 302 -5.31 -27.45 6.40
CA GLN A 302 -4.24 -26.55 6.81
C GLN A 302 -4.44 -26.15 8.27
N ASP A 303 -3.36 -26.10 9.08
CA ASP A 303 -3.39 -25.56 10.44
C ASP A 303 -2.07 -24.87 10.78
N LEU A 304 -1.89 -23.64 10.28
CA LEU A 304 -0.72 -22.82 10.55
C LEU A 304 -0.78 -22.26 11.97
N ARG A 305 0.27 -22.47 12.76
CA ARG A 305 0.46 -21.94 14.12
C ARG A 305 1.68 -21.02 14.14
N TYR A 306 1.49 -19.80 14.65
CA TYR A 306 2.50 -18.75 14.62
C TYR A 306 3.14 -18.52 15.99
N GLY A 307 4.46 -18.39 16.01
CA GLY A 307 5.25 -17.93 17.15
C GLY A 307 5.88 -16.57 16.84
N TYR A 308 5.86 -15.67 17.83
CA TYR A 308 6.41 -14.32 17.71
C TYR A 308 7.43 -14.01 18.78
N ASP A 309 8.37 -13.13 18.46
CA ASP A 309 9.17 -12.43 19.47
C ASP A 309 8.38 -11.25 20.11
N PRO A 310 8.94 -10.57 21.13
CA PRO A 310 8.24 -9.46 21.80
C PRO A 310 7.94 -8.23 20.93
N VAL A 311 8.65 -8.02 19.81
CA VAL A 311 8.42 -6.89 18.89
C VAL A 311 7.47 -7.25 17.76
N GLY A 312 7.32 -8.54 17.47
CA GLY A 312 6.32 -9.10 16.57
C GLY A 312 6.90 -9.74 15.32
N ASN A 313 8.21 -10.01 15.30
CA ASN A 313 8.79 -10.81 14.23
C ASN A 313 8.30 -12.25 14.35
N VAL A 314 7.97 -12.87 13.22
CA VAL A 314 7.57 -14.28 13.18
C VAL A 314 8.81 -15.14 13.37
N ILE A 315 8.91 -15.87 14.48
CA ILE A 315 10.07 -16.74 14.78
C ILE A 315 9.78 -18.22 14.49
N ARG A 316 8.51 -18.57 14.29
CA ARG A 316 8.10 -19.96 14.04
C ARG A 316 6.76 -20.03 13.31
N ILE A 317 6.66 -20.93 12.34
CA ILE A 317 5.39 -21.35 11.74
C ILE A 317 5.35 -22.88 11.76
N GLU A 318 4.24 -23.46 12.20
CA GLU A 318 4.01 -24.92 12.18
C GLU A 318 2.70 -25.23 11.48
N ASP A 319 2.71 -26.10 10.47
CA ASP A 319 1.48 -26.60 9.84
C ASP A 319 1.08 -27.97 10.39
N ARG A 320 0.16 -27.98 11.37
CA ARG A 320 -0.27 -29.22 12.04
C ARG A 320 -1.15 -30.13 11.19
N ALA A 321 -1.59 -29.67 10.02
CA ALA A 321 -2.31 -30.52 9.08
C ALA A 321 -1.38 -31.52 8.36
N GLN A 322 -0.07 -31.32 8.44
CA GLN A 322 0.91 -32.07 7.68
C GLN A 322 1.65 -33.07 8.59
N PRO A 323 1.81 -34.32 8.17
CA PRO A 323 2.49 -35.33 8.97
C PRO A 323 4.01 -35.07 9.01
N THR A 324 4.65 -35.52 10.09
CA THR A 324 6.10 -35.70 10.13
C THR A 324 6.51 -36.80 9.15
N VAL A 325 7.53 -36.53 8.33
CA VAL A 325 8.11 -37.50 7.40
C VAL A 325 9.47 -37.96 7.94
N PHE A 326 9.73 -39.27 7.86
CA PHE A 326 11.04 -39.85 8.22
C PHE A 326 11.71 -40.36 6.95
N LYS A 327 12.86 -39.77 6.58
CA LYS A 327 13.59 -40.15 5.38
C LYS A 327 15.09 -39.89 5.56
N GLY A 328 15.94 -40.82 5.11
CA GLY A 328 17.39 -40.59 5.04
C GLY A 328 18.02 -40.22 6.38
N ASN A 329 17.57 -40.87 7.47
CA ASN A 329 17.93 -40.54 8.86
C ASN A 329 17.58 -39.11 9.31
N GLN A 330 16.70 -38.41 8.57
CA GLN A 330 16.14 -37.12 8.96
C GLN A 330 14.68 -37.28 9.43
N ARG A 331 14.35 -36.50 10.45
CA ARG A 331 12.97 -36.20 10.83
C ARG A 331 12.60 -34.86 10.20
N ILE A 332 11.61 -34.87 9.32
CA ILE A 332 11.14 -33.70 8.57
C ILE A 332 9.78 -33.31 9.13
N ASP A 333 9.79 -32.33 10.01
CA ASP A 333 8.57 -31.75 10.59
C ASP A 333 8.05 -30.61 9.69
N SER A 334 6.75 -30.32 9.77
CA SER A 334 6.12 -29.17 9.10
C SER A 334 6.33 -27.86 9.86
N VAL A 335 7.56 -27.66 10.37
CA VAL A 335 7.95 -26.52 11.21
C VAL A 335 9.03 -25.72 10.50
N SER A 336 8.78 -24.42 10.37
CA SER A 336 9.78 -23.44 9.95
C SER A 336 10.18 -22.56 11.13
N THR A 337 11.46 -22.28 11.29
CA THR A 337 11.99 -21.38 12.33
C THR A 337 12.76 -20.23 11.72
N TYR A 338 12.76 -19.09 12.39
CA TYR A 338 13.36 -17.86 11.89
C TYR A 338 14.11 -17.12 12.99
N HIS A 339 15.28 -16.61 12.66
CA HIS A 339 16.12 -15.83 13.56
C HIS A 339 16.47 -14.49 12.92
N TYR A 340 16.52 -13.46 13.76
CA TYR A 340 16.74 -12.08 13.34
C TYR A 340 17.92 -11.47 14.09
N ASP A 341 18.59 -10.51 13.46
CA ASP A 341 19.55 -9.65 14.14
C ASP A 341 18.84 -8.56 14.98
N THR A 342 19.62 -7.70 15.63
CA THR A 342 19.06 -6.60 16.45
C THR A 342 18.44 -5.45 15.66
N LEU A 343 18.60 -5.44 14.33
CA LEU A 343 17.90 -4.54 13.41
C LEU A 343 16.64 -5.19 12.83
N TYR A 344 16.35 -6.42 13.24
CA TYR A 344 15.24 -7.26 12.78
C TYR A 344 15.33 -7.68 11.32
N GLN A 345 16.55 -7.78 10.77
CA GLN A 345 16.82 -8.42 9.48
C GLN A 345 16.87 -9.93 9.68
N LEU A 346 16.27 -10.71 8.77
CA LEU A 346 16.25 -12.17 8.84
C LEU A 346 17.67 -12.71 8.59
N ILE A 347 18.28 -13.37 9.58
CA ILE A 347 19.65 -13.89 9.47
C ILE A 347 19.72 -15.41 9.36
N GLU A 348 18.66 -16.12 9.74
CA GLU A 348 18.55 -17.56 9.55
C GLU A 348 17.10 -17.98 9.39
N ALA A 349 16.85 -18.95 8.51
CA ALA A 349 15.55 -19.58 8.32
C ALA A 349 15.71 -21.08 8.08
N SER A 350 14.94 -21.91 8.78
CA SER A 350 14.85 -23.35 8.51
C SER A 350 13.44 -23.74 8.07
N GLY A 351 13.34 -24.89 7.41
CA GLY A 351 12.06 -25.45 6.97
C GLY A 351 12.25 -26.72 6.16
N ARG A 352 11.27 -27.00 5.29
CA ARG A 352 11.28 -28.15 4.39
C ARG A 352 11.23 -27.71 2.93
N GLU A 353 11.83 -28.50 2.07
CA GLU A 353 11.93 -28.25 0.63
C GLU A 353 11.81 -29.56 -0.15
N SER A 354 11.67 -29.43 -1.47
CA SER A 354 11.83 -30.54 -2.41
C SER A 354 13.29 -31.02 -2.47
N ALA A 355 13.50 -32.32 -2.61
CA ALA A 355 14.80 -32.95 -2.80
C ALA A 355 15.50 -32.48 -4.10
N VAL A 356 14.72 -32.01 -5.07
CA VAL A 356 15.21 -31.29 -6.25
C VAL A 356 14.91 -29.81 -6.04
N VAL A 357 15.95 -29.02 -5.87
CA VAL A 357 15.84 -27.58 -5.58
C VAL A 357 16.15 -26.76 -6.81
N ASN A 358 15.43 -25.65 -6.99
CA ASN A 358 15.76 -24.63 -7.98
C ASN A 358 15.99 -23.29 -7.28
N HIS A 359 17.20 -22.75 -7.40
CA HIS A 359 17.61 -21.51 -6.74
C HIS A 359 17.66 -20.30 -7.71
N GLY A 360 17.30 -20.53 -8.98
CA GLY A 360 17.32 -19.53 -10.04
C GLY A 360 15.92 -19.01 -10.41
N PRO A 361 15.81 -18.37 -11.58
CA PRO A 361 14.55 -17.82 -12.09
C PRO A 361 13.56 -18.92 -12.50
N VAL A 362 14.07 -20.09 -12.85
CA VAL A 362 13.29 -21.24 -13.31
C VAL A 362 12.42 -21.80 -12.16
N PHE A 363 11.21 -22.24 -12.50
CA PHE A 363 10.28 -22.83 -11.55
C PHE A 363 10.73 -24.26 -11.16
N PRO A 364 10.62 -24.71 -9.89
CA PRO A 364 10.83 -26.13 -9.58
C PRO A 364 9.78 -27.00 -10.28
N GLY A 365 10.15 -28.22 -10.70
CA GLY A 365 9.20 -29.14 -11.32
C GLY A 365 8.01 -29.47 -10.41
N PHE A 366 6.80 -29.52 -10.98
CA PHE A 366 5.61 -29.93 -10.24
C PHE A 366 5.60 -31.43 -9.97
N GLN A 367 5.38 -31.83 -8.72
CA GLN A 367 5.29 -33.24 -8.34
C GLN A 367 3.85 -33.74 -8.44
N SER A 368 3.62 -34.73 -9.30
CA SER A 368 2.32 -35.35 -9.53
C SER A 368 2.46 -36.88 -9.67
N PRO A 369 1.90 -37.68 -8.76
CA PRO A 369 1.24 -37.27 -7.53
C PRO A 369 2.22 -36.65 -6.52
N ALA A 370 1.70 -35.97 -5.51
CA ALA A 370 2.51 -35.50 -4.39
C ALA A 370 3.18 -36.68 -3.66
N ASP A 371 4.50 -36.68 -3.61
CA ASP A 371 5.31 -37.71 -2.95
C ASP A 371 6.05 -37.10 -1.75
N PRO A 372 5.60 -37.32 -0.50
CA PRO A 372 6.27 -36.83 0.69
C PRO A 372 7.70 -37.35 0.85
N THR A 373 8.06 -38.47 0.19
CA THR A 373 9.45 -38.95 0.18
C THR A 373 10.36 -38.03 -0.64
N GLN A 374 9.85 -37.05 -1.38
CA GLN A 374 10.67 -36.03 -2.04
C GLN A 374 10.95 -34.82 -1.16
N LEU A 375 10.67 -34.86 0.15
CA LEU A 375 10.99 -33.76 1.06
C LEU A 375 12.39 -33.93 1.70
N ALA A 376 13.00 -32.80 2.04
CA ALA A 376 14.20 -32.68 2.87
C ALA A 376 14.12 -31.45 3.78
N ASN A 377 14.91 -31.44 4.86
CA ASN A 377 15.08 -30.22 5.67
C ASN A 377 16.08 -29.27 5.02
N TYR A 378 15.86 -27.97 5.18
CA TYR A 378 16.82 -26.93 4.79
C TYR A 378 17.10 -25.93 5.90
N THR A 379 18.23 -25.23 5.78
CA THR A 379 18.57 -24.02 6.53
C THR A 379 19.19 -23.01 5.57
N GLN A 380 18.72 -21.77 5.62
CA GLN A 380 19.27 -20.61 4.92
C GLN A 380 19.82 -19.63 5.94
N THR A 381 21.06 -19.17 5.76
CA THR A 381 21.63 -18.06 6.54
C THR A 381 21.93 -16.87 5.64
N TYR A 382 21.66 -15.66 6.12
CA TYR A 382 21.77 -14.42 5.37
C TYR A 382 22.77 -13.48 6.03
N ARG A 383 23.61 -12.81 5.23
CA ARG A 383 24.52 -11.76 5.69
C ARG A 383 24.26 -10.48 4.92
N TYR A 384 24.15 -9.37 5.64
CA TYR A 384 23.91 -8.04 5.09
C TYR A 384 25.07 -7.10 5.38
N ASP A 385 25.28 -6.12 4.51
CA ASP A 385 26.15 -4.98 4.81
C ASP A 385 25.46 -3.96 5.74
N ALA A 386 26.15 -2.85 6.03
CA ALA A 386 25.61 -1.79 6.88
C ALA A 386 24.45 -1.00 6.24
N GLY A 387 24.35 -0.97 4.90
CA GLY A 387 23.27 -0.36 4.11
C GLY A 387 22.06 -1.30 3.90
N GLY A 388 22.14 -2.54 4.39
CA GLY A 388 21.09 -3.54 4.27
C GLY A 388 21.10 -4.34 2.97
N ASN A 389 22.17 -4.29 2.17
CA ASN A 389 22.29 -5.13 0.97
C ASN A 389 22.69 -6.56 1.37
N LEU A 390 22.00 -7.56 0.83
CA LEU A 390 22.40 -8.96 0.95
C LEU A 390 23.76 -9.17 0.29
N GLN A 391 24.74 -9.60 1.09
CA GLN A 391 26.11 -9.95 0.68
C GLN A 391 26.25 -11.46 0.44
N GLN A 392 25.63 -12.29 1.29
CA GLN A 392 25.74 -13.74 1.19
C GLN A 392 24.46 -14.43 1.64
N LEU A 393 24.03 -15.40 0.83
CA LEU A 393 23.08 -16.44 1.18
C LEU A 393 23.83 -17.76 1.22
N THR A 394 23.77 -18.48 2.34
CA THR A 394 24.21 -19.88 2.40
C THR A 394 23.00 -20.76 2.65
N HIS A 395 22.83 -21.76 1.80
CA HIS A 395 21.75 -22.72 1.84
C HIS A 395 22.31 -24.11 2.06
N THR A 396 21.84 -24.78 3.11
CA THR A 396 22.18 -26.16 3.45
C THR A 396 20.91 -26.96 3.50
N GLY A 397 20.75 -27.91 2.59
CA GLY A 397 19.53 -28.70 2.43
C GLY A 397 19.78 -29.95 1.58
N ALA A 398 18.80 -30.34 0.77
CA ALA A 398 18.94 -31.44 -0.19
C ALA A 398 20.10 -31.20 -1.16
N GLN A 399 20.28 -29.95 -1.60
CA GLN A 399 21.41 -29.51 -2.41
C GLN A 399 21.99 -28.26 -1.77
N SER A 400 23.19 -28.36 -1.21
CA SER A 400 23.84 -27.21 -0.59
C SER A 400 24.37 -26.26 -1.66
N HIS A 401 24.09 -24.97 -1.48
CA HIS A 401 24.54 -23.91 -2.38
C HIS A 401 24.78 -22.62 -1.59
N SER A 402 25.63 -21.74 -2.11
CA SER A 402 25.76 -20.38 -1.58
C SER A 402 25.79 -19.38 -2.72
N ARG A 403 25.16 -18.24 -2.51
CA ARG A 403 25.22 -17.11 -3.43
C ARG A 403 25.84 -15.91 -2.72
N THR A 404 26.82 -15.32 -3.38
CA THR A 404 27.45 -14.07 -2.98
C THR A 404 27.00 -12.96 -3.92
N LEU A 405 26.77 -11.76 -3.40
CA LEU A 405 26.47 -10.58 -4.18
C LEU A 405 27.43 -9.46 -3.77
N VAL A 406 27.95 -8.76 -4.77
CA VAL A 406 28.84 -7.62 -4.59
C VAL A 406 28.02 -6.36 -4.77
N THR A 407 28.16 -5.43 -3.84
CA THR A 407 27.49 -4.13 -3.87
C THR A 407 28.49 -3.06 -4.30
N ALA A 408 28.06 -2.17 -5.19
CA ALA A 408 28.88 -1.03 -5.63
C ALA A 408 29.32 -0.17 -4.44
N ARG A 409 30.52 0.39 -4.53
CA ARG A 409 31.08 1.24 -3.48
C ARG A 409 30.26 2.49 -3.21
N CYS A 410 29.64 3.06 -4.25
CA CYS A 410 28.98 4.37 -4.18
C CYS A 410 27.44 4.32 -4.24
N SER A 411 26.83 3.13 -4.36
CA SER A 411 25.37 2.97 -4.45
C SER A 411 24.95 1.61 -3.86
N ASN A 412 23.65 1.33 -3.78
CA ASN A 412 23.10 0.04 -3.34
C ASN A 412 22.90 -0.97 -4.49
N ARG A 413 23.33 -0.60 -5.72
CA ARG A 413 23.35 -1.50 -6.88
C ARG A 413 24.26 -2.68 -6.60
N SER A 414 23.77 -3.88 -6.90
CA SER A 414 24.44 -5.11 -6.49
C SER A 414 24.25 -6.24 -7.50
N LEU A 415 25.34 -6.92 -7.87
CA LEU A 415 25.36 -8.05 -8.80
C LEU A 415 25.78 -9.36 -8.11
N PRO A 416 25.28 -10.52 -8.56
CA PRO A 416 25.76 -11.81 -8.04
C PRO A 416 27.15 -12.16 -8.57
N VAL A 417 27.92 -12.90 -7.78
CA VAL A 417 29.11 -13.62 -8.25
C VAL A 417 28.63 -14.81 -9.10
N ILE A 418 29.11 -14.91 -10.34
CA ILE A 418 28.70 -15.95 -11.31
C ILE A 418 29.95 -16.69 -11.79
N ASN A 419 29.95 -18.02 -11.75
CA ASN A 419 31.08 -18.85 -12.19
C ASN A 419 32.42 -18.40 -11.57
N ASP A 420 32.40 -18.10 -10.26
CA ASP A 420 33.52 -17.56 -9.48
C ASP A 420 34.07 -16.19 -9.96
N HIS A 421 33.42 -15.55 -10.93
CA HIS A 421 33.71 -14.18 -11.35
C HIS A 421 33.06 -13.19 -10.39
N VAL A 422 33.91 -12.41 -9.71
CA VAL A 422 33.50 -11.34 -8.80
C VAL A 422 33.37 -10.06 -9.62
N PRO A 423 32.16 -9.49 -9.76
CA PRO A 423 31.97 -8.33 -10.61
C PRO A 423 32.69 -7.10 -10.03
N ASP A 424 33.37 -6.34 -10.88
CA ASP A 424 34.01 -5.08 -10.52
C ASP A 424 33.05 -3.87 -10.58
N GLU A 425 33.52 -2.68 -10.18
CA GLU A 425 32.69 -1.47 -10.18
C GLU A 425 32.19 -1.07 -11.57
N ALA A 426 32.98 -1.31 -12.62
CA ALA A 426 32.59 -0.98 -13.98
C ALA A 426 31.51 -1.93 -14.49
N GLU A 427 31.62 -3.22 -14.17
CA GLU A 427 30.61 -4.23 -14.47
C GLU A 427 29.30 -3.97 -13.71
N ILE A 428 29.37 -3.61 -12.43
CA ILE A 428 28.17 -3.22 -11.66
C ILE A 428 27.55 -1.95 -12.25
N ALA A 429 28.35 -0.92 -12.58
CA ALA A 429 27.83 0.30 -13.19
C ALA A 429 27.16 0.03 -14.55
N ALA A 430 27.77 -0.81 -15.41
CA ALA A 430 27.26 -1.14 -16.74
C ALA A 430 25.98 -2.01 -16.70
N ALA A 431 25.74 -2.73 -15.60
CA ALA A 431 24.54 -3.56 -15.47
C ALA A 431 23.26 -2.78 -15.14
N PHE A 432 23.35 -1.48 -14.89
CA PHE A 432 22.19 -0.63 -14.60
C PHE A 432 22.18 0.61 -15.49
N ASP A 433 20.98 1.08 -15.85
CA ASP A 433 20.87 2.36 -16.54
C ASP A 433 21.12 3.55 -15.60
N ALA A 434 21.06 4.77 -16.17
CA ALA A 434 21.29 6.00 -15.42
C ALA A 434 20.23 6.24 -14.31
N ASN A 435 19.02 5.68 -14.45
CA ASN A 435 17.98 5.73 -13.43
C ASN A 435 18.00 4.51 -12.49
N GLY A 436 19.01 3.63 -12.59
CA GLY A 436 19.18 2.50 -11.69
C GLY A 436 18.34 1.28 -12.00
N ASN A 437 17.78 1.17 -13.20
CA ASN A 437 17.09 -0.04 -13.60
C ASN A 437 18.09 -1.11 -14.07
N LEU A 438 17.93 -2.36 -13.62
CA LEU A 438 18.79 -3.47 -14.04
C LEU A 438 18.62 -3.76 -15.54
N LEU A 439 19.71 -3.87 -16.29
CA LEU A 439 19.71 -4.03 -17.75
C LEU A 439 19.81 -5.50 -18.21
N ALA A 440 20.23 -6.41 -17.35
CA ALA A 440 20.26 -7.84 -17.64
C ALA A 440 19.87 -8.64 -16.39
N LEU A 441 18.89 -9.51 -16.53
CA LEU A 441 18.42 -10.36 -15.43
C LEU A 441 19.45 -11.43 -15.08
N GLN A 442 20.05 -11.99 -16.13
CA GLN A 442 21.15 -12.96 -16.15
C GLN A 442 21.93 -12.78 -17.45
N VAL A 443 23.10 -13.41 -17.57
CA VAL A 443 23.88 -13.43 -18.81
C VAL A 443 22.99 -13.92 -19.96
N GLY A 444 22.82 -13.09 -21.00
CA GLY A 444 21.98 -13.40 -22.17
C GLY A 444 20.47 -13.16 -21.96
N GLN A 445 20.06 -12.52 -20.87
CA GLN A 445 18.66 -12.17 -20.60
C GLN A 445 18.47 -10.66 -20.38
N ASP A 446 18.42 -9.91 -21.48
CA ASP A 446 18.32 -8.46 -21.45
C ASP A 446 16.96 -7.98 -20.92
N LEU A 447 17.00 -6.86 -20.21
CA LEU A 447 15.86 -6.11 -19.70
C LEU A 447 15.82 -4.74 -20.38
N SER A 448 14.66 -4.35 -20.90
CA SER A 448 14.43 -3.01 -21.44
C SER A 448 13.32 -2.33 -20.65
N TRP A 449 13.51 -1.03 -20.41
CA TRP A 449 12.66 -0.21 -19.58
C TRP A 449 12.05 0.91 -20.41
N ASP A 450 10.78 1.21 -20.19
CA ASP A 450 10.17 2.37 -20.81
C ASP A 450 10.66 3.67 -20.17
N ARG A 451 10.20 4.79 -20.70
CA ARG A 451 10.54 6.15 -20.25
C ARG A 451 10.07 6.47 -18.84
N ARG A 452 9.13 5.70 -18.29
CA ARG A 452 8.60 5.80 -16.92
C ARG A 452 9.31 4.91 -15.90
N ASN A 453 10.39 4.24 -16.30
CA ASN A 453 11.12 3.27 -15.48
C ASN A 453 10.28 2.02 -15.15
N GLN A 454 9.40 1.60 -16.07
CA GLN A 454 8.64 0.37 -15.96
C GLN A 454 9.25 -0.68 -16.90
N LEU A 455 9.28 -1.94 -16.46
CA LEU A 455 9.88 -3.02 -17.25
C LEU A 455 9.05 -3.24 -18.51
N GLN A 456 9.59 -2.96 -19.69
CA GLN A 456 8.85 -3.05 -20.94
C GLN A 456 9.07 -4.40 -21.63
N HIS A 457 10.28 -4.95 -21.55
CA HIS A 457 10.67 -6.13 -22.34
C HIS A 457 11.73 -6.97 -21.62
N VAL A 458 11.57 -8.29 -21.66
CA VAL A 458 12.57 -9.29 -21.25
C VAL A 458 12.83 -10.20 -22.44
N ARG A 459 14.10 -10.55 -22.68
CA ARG A 459 14.50 -11.51 -23.73
C ARG A 459 15.12 -12.77 -23.11
N PRO A 460 14.33 -13.80 -22.75
CA PRO A 460 14.86 -14.98 -22.06
C PRO A 460 15.82 -15.85 -22.89
N VAL A 461 15.67 -15.84 -24.23
CA VAL A 461 16.52 -16.60 -25.16
C VAL A 461 16.83 -15.72 -26.37
N ILE A 462 18.10 -15.33 -26.50
CA ILE A 462 18.61 -14.57 -27.65
C ILE A 462 19.13 -15.55 -28.71
N ARG A 463 18.84 -15.30 -29.99
CA ARG A 463 19.28 -16.16 -31.11
C ARG A 463 20.04 -15.35 -32.17
N ASP A 464 21.22 -15.82 -32.55
CA ASP A 464 22.09 -15.14 -33.52
C ASP A 464 21.44 -14.93 -34.90
N ASN A 465 20.59 -15.86 -35.34
CA ASN A 465 19.96 -15.86 -36.67
C ASN A 465 18.47 -16.26 -36.61
N GLY A 466 17.70 -15.63 -35.72
CA GLY A 466 16.26 -15.89 -35.58
C GLY A 466 15.56 -14.86 -34.68
N VAL A 467 14.26 -15.01 -34.48
CA VAL A 467 13.51 -14.17 -33.53
C VAL A 467 13.75 -14.67 -32.10
N ASP A 468 14.06 -13.76 -31.19
CA ASP A 468 14.25 -14.07 -29.78
C ASP A 468 12.95 -14.55 -29.12
N ASP A 469 13.08 -15.39 -28.09
CA ASP A 469 11.96 -15.53 -27.16
C ASP A 469 11.87 -14.24 -26.34
N SER A 470 10.66 -13.74 -26.11
CA SER A 470 10.45 -12.47 -25.43
C SER A 470 9.20 -12.44 -24.56
N GLU A 471 9.22 -11.58 -23.55
CA GLU A 471 8.04 -11.21 -22.77
C GLU A 471 7.96 -9.68 -22.69
N ARG A 472 6.84 -9.11 -23.14
CA ARG A 472 6.59 -7.66 -23.18
C ARG A 472 5.42 -7.30 -22.30
N TYR A 473 5.46 -6.09 -21.75
CA TYR A 473 4.44 -5.59 -20.84
C TYR A 473 3.96 -4.19 -21.27
N SER A 474 2.67 -3.93 -21.07
CA SER A 474 2.06 -2.62 -21.30
C SER A 474 1.30 -2.18 -20.05
N TYR A 475 1.40 -0.90 -19.72
CA TYR A 475 0.90 -0.31 -18.48
C TYR A 475 -0.06 0.84 -18.77
N ASP A 476 -1.00 1.07 -17.86
CA ASP A 476 -1.80 2.29 -17.87
C ASP A 476 -1.02 3.52 -17.37
N ALA A 477 -1.65 4.68 -17.40
CA ALA A 477 -1.05 5.92 -16.94
C ALA A 477 -0.62 5.91 -15.46
N SER A 478 -1.24 5.06 -14.62
CA SER A 478 -0.90 4.89 -13.20
C SER A 478 0.23 3.87 -12.97
N GLY A 479 0.65 3.18 -14.02
CA GLY A 479 1.67 2.14 -13.97
C GLY A 479 1.17 0.75 -13.62
N GLN A 480 -0.14 0.50 -13.71
CA GLN A 480 -0.68 -0.86 -13.57
C GLN A 480 -0.58 -1.60 -14.90
N ARG A 481 -0.06 -2.84 -14.85
CA ARG A 481 0.09 -3.70 -16.02
C ARG A 481 -1.28 -4.15 -16.51
N LEU A 482 -1.58 -3.87 -17.77
CA LEU A 482 -2.82 -4.28 -18.41
C LEU A 482 -2.64 -5.35 -19.48
N ARG A 483 -1.43 -5.49 -20.03
CA ARG A 483 -1.14 -6.49 -21.05
C ARG A 483 0.22 -7.12 -20.82
N LYS A 484 0.31 -8.43 -21.05
CA LYS A 484 1.55 -9.20 -21.07
C LYS A 484 1.54 -10.09 -22.31
N VAL A 485 2.55 -9.96 -23.15
CA VAL A 485 2.68 -10.76 -24.39
C VAL A 485 3.98 -11.53 -24.33
N ARG A 486 3.90 -12.86 -24.38
CA ARG A 486 5.05 -13.74 -24.47
C ARG A 486 5.12 -14.35 -25.87
N THR A 487 6.28 -14.28 -26.49
CA THR A 487 6.55 -14.87 -27.80
C THR A 487 7.64 -15.92 -27.66
N THR A 488 7.42 -17.11 -28.18
CA THR A 488 8.40 -18.21 -28.19
C THR A 488 8.53 -18.81 -29.58
N GLN A 489 9.76 -19.10 -30.01
CA GLN A 489 10.01 -19.79 -31.28
C GLN A 489 10.10 -21.30 -31.08
N ALA A 490 9.25 -22.04 -31.80
CA ALA A 490 9.35 -23.49 -31.94
C ALA A 490 9.64 -23.82 -33.41
N LYS A 491 10.90 -24.16 -33.71
CA LYS A 491 11.40 -24.35 -35.09
C LYS A 491 11.15 -23.10 -35.95
N THR A 492 10.29 -23.16 -36.97
CA THR A 492 9.93 -22.05 -37.87
C THR A 492 8.61 -21.36 -37.50
N ILE A 493 7.93 -21.79 -36.44
CA ILE A 493 6.64 -21.24 -36.01
C ILE A 493 6.83 -20.38 -34.76
N THR A 494 6.25 -19.18 -34.79
CA THR A 494 6.16 -18.28 -33.66
C THR A 494 4.87 -18.53 -32.89
N HIS A 495 5.00 -18.86 -31.61
CA HIS A 495 3.86 -18.97 -30.70
C HIS A 495 3.78 -17.72 -29.82
N THR A 496 2.56 -17.24 -29.61
CA THR A 496 2.27 -16.03 -28.84
C THR A 496 1.25 -16.36 -27.77
N ALA A 497 1.58 -16.08 -26.52
CA ALA A 497 0.66 -16.07 -25.40
C ALA A 497 0.39 -14.62 -24.97
N ASP A 498 -0.87 -14.19 -24.96
CA ASP A 498 -1.29 -12.83 -24.59
C ASP A 498 -2.20 -12.90 -23.37
N VAL A 499 -1.94 -12.04 -22.38
CA VAL A 499 -2.75 -11.88 -21.18
C VAL A 499 -3.19 -10.43 -21.09
N ARG A 500 -4.50 -10.21 -21.10
CA ARG A 500 -5.13 -8.91 -20.84
C ARG A 500 -5.73 -8.91 -19.44
N TYR A 501 -5.37 -7.92 -18.63
CA TYR A 501 -5.88 -7.72 -17.27
C TYR A 501 -6.98 -6.68 -17.29
N LEU A 502 -8.18 -7.08 -16.87
CA LEU A 502 -9.39 -6.27 -16.84
C LEU A 502 -10.03 -6.36 -15.45
N PRO A 503 -10.91 -5.42 -15.07
CA PRO A 503 -11.58 -5.51 -13.78
C PRO A 503 -12.40 -6.80 -13.66
N GLY A 504 -12.03 -7.65 -12.70
CA GLY A 504 -12.71 -8.94 -12.44
C GLY A 504 -12.40 -10.05 -13.44
N LEU A 505 -11.51 -9.84 -14.42
CA LEU A 505 -11.29 -10.77 -15.53
C LEU A 505 -9.86 -10.72 -16.06
N GLU A 506 -9.26 -11.87 -16.34
CA GLU A 506 -8.10 -11.98 -17.23
C GLU A 506 -8.51 -12.73 -18.50
N ILE A 507 -8.15 -12.20 -19.66
CA ILE A 507 -8.31 -12.90 -20.94
C ILE A 507 -6.93 -13.39 -21.38
N ARG A 508 -6.78 -14.71 -21.49
CA ARG A 508 -5.53 -15.39 -21.83
C ARG A 508 -5.71 -16.11 -23.16
N THR A 509 -4.92 -15.77 -24.16
CA THR A 509 -4.87 -16.49 -25.44
C THR A 509 -3.50 -17.11 -25.66
N ASP A 510 -3.45 -18.27 -26.31
CA ASP A 510 -2.19 -18.93 -26.66
C ASP A 510 -2.30 -19.58 -28.05
N THR A 511 -1.48 -19.11 -29.00
CA THR A 511 -1.51 -19.64 -30.37
C THR A 511 -0.86 -21.02 -30.51
N ALA A 512 -0.09 -21.50 -29.53
CA ALA A 512 0.45 -22.85 -29.54
C ALA A 512 -0.62 -23.90 -29.25
N THR A 513 -1.52 -23.60 -28.32
CA THR A 513 -2.58 -24.52 -27.88
C THR A 513 -3.93 -24.21 -28.53
N GLY A 514 -4.10 -23.00 -29.10
CA GLY A 514 -5.39 -22.50 -29.57
C GLY A 514 -6.34 -22.10 -28.43
N GLU A 515 -5.81 -21.96 -27.21
CA GLU A 515 -6.60 -21.60 -26.03
C GLU A 515 -7.07 -20.14 -26.11
N THR A 516 -8.34 -19.94 -25.75
CA THR A 516 -8.87 -18.67 -25.28
C THR A 516 -9.51 -18.95 -23.92
N LEU A 517 -8.80 -18.56 -22.87
CA LEU A 517 -9.16 -18.79 -21.47
C LEU A 517 -9.55 -17.47 -20.81
N HIS A 518 -10.78 -17.40 -20.31
CA HIS A 518 -11.26 -16.37 -19.41
C HIS A 518 -11.03 -16.82 -17.97
N VAL A 519 -10.21 -16.08 -17.23
CA VAL A 519 -10.02 -16.29 -15.80
C VAL A 519 -10.84 -15.25 -15.06
N VAL A 520 -12.01 -15.65 -14.56
CA VAL A 520 -12.84 -14.77 -13.74
C VAL A 520 -12.21 -14.66 -12.35
N VAL A 521 -11.90 -13.44 -11.93
CA VAL A 521 -11.22 -13.16 -10.65
C VAL A 521 -12.22 -12.57 -9.68
N ALA A 522 -12.54 -13.32 -8.63
CA ALA A 522 -13.51 -12.92 -7.61
C ALA A 522 -12.91 -12.95 -6.21
N GLN A 523 -13.22 -11.93 -5.41
CA GLN A 523 -12.80 -11.87 -4.01
C GLN A 523 -13.75 -12.68 -3.14
N ALA A 524 -13.18 -13.51 -2.26
CA ALA A 524 -13.91 -14.37 -1.34
C ALA A 524 -13.40 -14.13 0.10
N GLY A 525 -13.58 -12.91 0.61
CA GLY A 525 -13.10 -12.51 1.93
C GLY A 525 -11.58 -12.68 2.09
N ARG A 526 -11.13 -13.63 2.93
CA ARG A 526 -9.70 -13.97 3.13
C ARG A 526 -9.09 -14.78 1.98
N ASN A 527 -9.92 -15.50 1.25
CA ASN A 527 -9.50 -16.37 0.15
C ASN A 527 -9.75 -15.66 -1.19
N ASN A 528 -9.01 -16.10 -2.21
CA ASN A 528 -9.23 -15.65 -3.58
C ASN A 528 -9.84 -16.79 -4.37
N VAL A 529 -10.83 -16.48 -5.21
CA VAL A 529 -11.47 -17.47 -6.09
C VAL A 529 -11.20 -17.09 -7.54
N ARG A 530 -10.75 -18.08 -8.30
CA ARG A 530 -10.58 -17.96 -9.75
C ARG A 530 -11.43 -19.02 -10.44
N VAL A 531 -12.16 -18.64 -11.48
CA VAL A 531 -12.90 -19.59 -12.32
C VAL A 531 -12.27 -19.62 -13.70
N LEU A 532 -11.86 -20.81 -14.14
CA LEU A 532 -11.25 -21.03 -15.44
C LEU A 532 -12.33 -21.40 -16.45
N HIS A 533 -12.66 -20.49 -17.35
CA HIS A 533 -13.61 -20.69 -18.43
C HIS A 533 -12.90 -20.65 -19.79
N TRP A 534 -12.79 -21.79 -20.47
CA TRP A 534 -12.26 -21.86 -21.83
C TRP A 534 -13.38 -21.61 -22.84
N ALA A 535 -13.23 -20.53 -23.61
CA ALA A 535 -14.03 -20.26 -24.80
C ALA A 535 -13.58 -21.14 -25.99
N SER A 536 -12.28 -21.48 -26.06
CA SER A 536 -11.71 -22.41 -27.04
C SER A 536 -10.46 -23.09 -26.49
N GLY A 537 -10.05 -24.22 -27.10
CA GLY A 537 -8.77 -24.88 -26.84
C GLY A 537 -8.63 -25.54 -25.46
N LYS A 538 -9.74 -25.76 -24.74
CA LYS A 538 -9.72 -26.41 -23.42
C LYS A 538 -8.92 -27.73 -23.45
N PRO A 539 -7.96 -27.96 -22.54
CA PRO A 539 -7.31 -29.26 -22.43
C PRO A 539 -8.31 -30.39 -22.20
N ASP A 540 -8.11 -31.53 -22.87
CA ASP A 540 -8.99 -32.70 -22.74
C ASP A 540 -9.03 -33.25 -21.31
N ALA A 541 -7.92 -33.11 -20.57
CA ALA A 541 -7.78 -33.61 -19.21
C ALA A 541 -8.52 -32.78 -18.15
N LEU A 542 -9.08 -31.62 -18.50
CA LEU A 542 -9.70 -30.69 -17.56
C LEU A 542 -11.18 -30.44 -17.89
N GLU A 543 -11.97 -30.22 -16.86
CA GLU A 543 -13.35 -29.74 -17.00
C GLU A 543 -13.37 -28.23 -17.25
N ASN A 544 -14.38 -27.75 -17.98
CA ASN A 544 -14.59 -26.30 -18.13
C ASN A 544 -15.16 -25.70 -16.84
N ASP A 545 -15.16 -24.38 -16.74
CA ASP A 545 -15.74 -23.61 -15.62
C ASP A 545 -15.19 -24.03 -14.24
N GLN A 546 -13.93 -24.47 -14.23
CA GLN A 546 -13.31 -24.98 -13.01
C GLN A 546 -13.13 -23.84 -12.01
N THR A 547 -13.80 -23.96 -10.87
CA THR A 547 -13.65 -23.05 -9.74
C THR A 547 -12.47 -23.47 -8.86
N ARG A 548 -11.56 -22.54 -8.59
CA ARG A 548 -10.34 -22.73 -7.79
C ARG A 548 -10.34 -21.79 -6.60
N TYR A 549 -10.37 -22.37 -5.41
CA TYR A 549 -10.30 -21.67 -4.13
C TYR A 549 -8.86 -21.70 -3.61
N THR A 550 -8.26 -20.53 -3.45
CA THR A 550 -6.90 -20.40 -2.88
C THR A 550 -6.97 -20.10 -1.40
N VAL A 551 -6.37 -20.97 -0.59
CA VAL A 551 -6.19 -20.76 0.86
C VAL A 551 -4.82 -20.16 1.13
N ASN A 552 -4.82 -19.00 1.79
CA ASN A 552 -3.66 -18.15 1.95
C ASN A 552 -3.00 -18.27 3.33
N ASP A 553 -1.70 -17.99 3.40
CA ASP A 553 -0.99 -17.74 4.67
C ASP A 553 -1.23 -16.30 5.20
N HIS A 554 -0.43 -15.87 6.18
CA HIS A 554 -0.51 -14.53 6.76
C HIS A 554 0.01 -13.41 5.87
N LEU A 555 0.82 -13.74 4.86
CA LEU A 555 1.34 -12.80 3.85
C LEU A 555 0.40 -12.68 2.64
N GLY A 556 -0.63 -13.54 2.56
CA GLY A 556 -1.48 -13.66 1.38
C GLY A 556 -0.90 -14.63 0.33
N SER A 557 0.13 -15.41 0.67
CA SER A 557 0.69 -16.41 -0.24
C SER A 557 -0.23 -17.61 -0.38
N GLY A 558 -0.50 -18.04 -1.60
CA GLY A 558 -1.40 -19.16 -1.89
C GLY A 558 -0.78 -20.52 -1.55
N THR A 559 -1.00 -21.02 -0.34
CA THR A 559 -0.42 -22.28 0.15
C THR A 559 -1.12 -23.54 -0.33
N LEU A 560 -2.41 -23.45 -0.64
CA LEU A 560 -3.25 -24.56 -1.06
C LEU A 560 -4.30 -24.09 -2.08
N GLU A 561 -4.51 -24.85 -3.16
CA GLU A 561 -5.62 -24.67 -4.09
C GLU A 561 -6.59 -25.85 -4.01
N LEU A 562 -7.88 -25.54 -3.94
CA LEU A 562 -8.97 -26.51 -3.84
C LEU A 562 -9.98 -26.31 -4.97
N ASP A 563 -10.57 -27.39 -5.48
CA ASP A 563 -11.66 -27.30 -6.46
C ASP A 563 -13.04 -27.03 -5.80
N GLY A 564 -14.09 -26.99 -6.63
CA GLY A 564 -15.48 -26.81 -6.21
C GLY A 564 -16.01 -27.90 -5.27
N GLN A 565 -15.35 -29.07 -5.21
CA GLN A 565 -15.67 -30.19 -4.33
C GLN A 565 -14.69 -30.29 -3.16
N ALA A 566 -13.93 -29.21 -2.91
CA ALA A 566 -12.90 -29.10 -1.87
C ALA A 566 -11.76 -30.12 -2.00
N GLN A 567 -11.56 -30.73 -3.17
CA GLN A 567 -10.41 -31.59 -3.45
C GLN A 567 -9.17 -30.76 -3.73
N ARG A 568 -8.02 -31.24 -3.22
CA ARG A 568 -6.74 -30.55 -3.38
C ARG A 568 -6.28 -30.64 -4.82
N ILE A 569 -6.14 -29.48 -5.45
CA ILE A 569 -5.53 -29.30 -6.76
C ILE A 569 -4.01 -29.25 -6.61
N SER A 570 -3.52 -28.28 -5.83
CA SER A 570 -2.09 -28.03 -5.61
C SER A 570 -1.80 -27.58 -4.18
N GLN A 571 -0.58 -27.82 -3.72
CA GLN A 571 0.00 -27.31 -2.48
C GLN A 571 1.37 -26.71 -2.77
N GLU A 572 1.66 -25.55 -2.20
CA GLU A 572 2.90 -24.82 -2.42
C GLU A 572 3.47 -24.28 -1.09
N SER A 573 4.79 -24.32 -0.96
CA SER A 573 5.52 -23.74 0.18
C SER A 573 6.65 -22.86 -0.33
N TYR A 574 6.96 -21.79 0.40
CA TYR A 574 7.91 -20.76 -0.03
C TYR A 574 9.09 -20.66 0.95
N TYR A 575 10.28 -20.40 0.42
CA TYR A 575 11.37 -19.79 1.18
C TYR A 575 10.94 -18.40 1.67
N PRO A 576 11.57 -17.85 2.72
CA PRO A 576 11.15 -16.57 3.30
C PRO A 576 11.07 -15.40 2.30
N PHE A 577 11.96 -15.39 1.31
CA PHE A 577 12.04 -14.34 0.30
C PHE A 577 11.27 -14.68 -1.00
N GLY A 578 10.35 -15.65 -0.97
CA GLY A 578 9.36 -15.89 -2.03
C GLY A 578 9.73 -16.90 -3.12
N GLY A 579 10.93 -17.48 -3.07
CA GLY A 579 11.27 -18.64 -3.90
C GLY A 579 10.43 -19.86 -3.51
N THR A 580 9.99 -20.66 -4.48
CA THR A 580 9.20 -21.87 -4.20
C THR A 580 10.10 -22.98 -3.66
N SER A 581 9.85 -23.42 -2.43
CA SER A 581 10.58 -24.52 -1.77
C SER A 581 10.00 -25.89 -2.09
N TRP A 582 8.68 -25.99 -2.29
CA TRP A 582 7.98 -27.22 -2.64
C TRP A 582 6.67 -26.90 -3.37
N TRP A 583 6.34 -27.69 -4.41
CA TRP A 583 5.11 -27.56 -5.17
C TRP A 583 4.64 -28.91 -5.71
N ALA A 584 3.44 -29.34 -5.32
CA ALA A 584 2.92 -30.67 -5.64
C ALA A 584 1.38 -30.71 -5.69
N GLY A 585 0.82 -31.76 -6.29
CA GLY A 585 -0.63 -31.94 -6.37
C GLY A 585 -1.06 -33.13 -7.22
N ARG A 586 -2.27 -33.06 -7.80
CA ARG A 586 -2.90 -34.21 -8.47
C ARG A 586 -2.66 -34.30 -9.98
N ASN A 587 -2.44 -33.16 -10.65
CA ASN A 587 -2.29 -33.09 -12.09
C ASN A 587 -1.41 -31.89 -12.50
N ALA A 588 -0.39 -32.13 -13.32
CA ALA A 588 0.55 -31.09 -13.75
C ALA A 588 -0.05 -30.04 -14.71
N ILE A 589 -0.95 -30.46 -15.60
CA ILE A 589 -1.69 -29.56 -16.51
C ILE A 589 -2.62 -28.66 -15.68
N GLU A 590 -3.32 -29.22 -14.71
CA GLU A 590 -4.19 -28.44 -13.82
C GLU A 590 -3.40 -27.43 -12.97
N ALA A 591 -2.16 -27.77 -12.59
CA ALA A 591 -1.29 -26.91 -11.80
C ALA A 591 -0.67 -25.77 -12.61
N SER A 592 -0.46 -25.92 -13.92
CA SER A 592 0.14 -24.87 -14.75
C SER A 592 -0.69 -23.59 -14.84
N TYR A 593 -2.00 -23.67 -14.56
CA TYR A 593 -2.90 -22.51 -14.52
C TYR A 593 -2.81 -21.70 -13.21
N LYS A 594 -1.99 -22.11 -12.23
CA LYS A 594 -1.72 -21.31 -11.03
C LYS A 594 -0.72 -20.19 -11.33
N THR A 595 -1.20 -18.95 -11.37
CA THR A 595 -0.40 -17.76 -11.68
C THR A 595 -0.05 -16.92 -10.45
N VAL A 596 -1.01 -16.75 -9.53
CA VAL A 596 -0.84 -16.02 -8.27
C VAL A 596 -0.28 -16.94 -7.18
N ARG A 597 0.83 -16.52 -6.54
CA ARG A 597 1.64 -17.38 -5.66
C ARG A 597 2.03 -16.66 -4.36
N TYR A 598 3.29 -16.26 -4.22
CA TYR A 598 3.83 -15.60 -3.03
C TYR A 598 3.24 -14.20 -2.83
N SER A 599 2.86 -13.87 -1.60
CA SER A 599 2.31 -12.56 -1.22
C SER A 599 1.12 -12.09 -2.09
N GLY A 600 0.35 -13.03 -2.66
CA GLY A 600 -0.76 -12.73 -3.55
C GLY A 600 -0.35 -12.12 -4.90
N LYS A 601 0.91 -12.26 -5.32
CA LYS A 601 1.44 -11.72 -6.57
C LYS A 601 1.59 -12.76 -7.67
N GLU A 602 1.43 -12.33 -8.92
CA GLU A 602 1.68 -13.16 -10.09
C GLU A 602 3.19 -13.37 -10.26
N ARG A 603 3.60 -14.63 -10.48
CA ARG A 603 4.96 -14.96 -10.91
C ARG A 603 4.96 -15.15 -12.42
N ASP A 604 5.71 -14.31 -13.12
CA ASP A 604 5.82 -14.35 -14.57
C ASP A 604 6.73 -15.49 -15.06
N ALA A 605 6.73 -15.78 -16.36
CA ALA A 605 7.53 -16.88 -16.91
C ALA A 605 9.05 -16.60 -16.79
N THR A 606 9.42 -15.33 -16.68
CA THR A 606 10.78 -14.84 -16.35
C THR A 606 11.22 -15.20 -14.92
N GLY A 607 10.28 -15.66 -14.08
CA GLY A 607 10.48 -15.94 -12.68
C GLY A 607 10.24 -14.76 -11.75
N LEU A 608 10.20 -13.53 -12.28
CA LEU A 608 9.95 -12.30 -11.53
C LEU A 608 8.54 -12.29 -10.95
N TYR A 609 8.38 -11.65 -9.79
CA TYR A 609 7.07 -11.29 -9.26
C TYR A 609 6.71 -9.86 -9.63
N TYR A 610 5.53 -9.67 -10.21
CA TYR A 610 4.98 -8.35 -10.48
C TYR A 610 4.21 -7.82 -9.26
N TYR A 611 4.67 -6.71 -8.67
CA TYR A 611 4.04 -6.13 -7.48
C TYR A 611 3.12 -4.95 -7.76
N GLY A 612 3.11 -4.41 -8.98
CA GLY A 612 2.43 -3.17 -9.36
C GLY A 612 3.43 -2.21 -9.99
N LEU A 613 4.14 -1.44 -9.17
CA LEU A 613 5.11 -0.44 -9.65
C LEU A 613 6.53 -1.01 -9.85
N ARG A 614 6.81 -2.19 -9.30
CA ARG A 614 8.13 -2.83 -9.34
C ARG A 614 8.06 -4.32 -9.63
N TYR A 615 9.18 -4.83 -10.13
CA TYR A 615 9.42 -6.26 -10.31
C TYR A 615 10.43 -6.76 -9.27
N TYR A 616 10.09 -7.88 -8.64
CA TYR A 616 10.89 -8.49 -7.58
C TYR A 616 11.54 -9.79 -8.08
N ALA A 617 12.86 -9.91 -7.87
CA ALA A 617 13.61 -11.13 -8.16
C ALA A 617 13.78 -11.96 -6.88
N PRO A 618 12.94 -12.99 -6.63
CA PRO A 618 12.97 -13.77 -5.39
C PRO A 618 14.25 -14.56 -5.22
N TRP A 619 14.91 -14.94 -6.31
CA TRP A 619 16.26 -15.48 -6.21
C TRP A 619 17.16 -14.39 -5.67
N LEU A 620 17.35 -13.23 -6.32
CA LEU A 620 18.27 -12.17 -5.85
C LEU A 620 17.92 -11.55 -4.48
N GLN A 621 16.68 -11.71 -4.00
CA GLN A 621 16.13 -11.13 -2.76
C GLN A 621 16.14 -9.61 -2.75
N ARG A 622 15.83 -9.01 -3.91
CA ARG A 622 15.78 -7.56 -4.10
C ARG A 622 14.89 -7.17 -5.28
N TRP A 623 14.48 -5.92 -5.28
CA TRP A 623 13.87 -5.28 -6.43
C TRP A 623 14.90 -5.12 -7.56
N ILE A 624 14.45 -5.16 -8.81
CA ILE A 624 15.33 -4.98 -9.98
C ILE A 624 15.36 -3.53 -10.49
N ASN A 625 14.53 -2.67 -9.91
CA ASN A 625 14.49 -1.23 -10.14
C ASN A 625 14.29 -0.48 -8.81
N PRO A 626 14.73 0.79 -8.71
CA PRO A 626 14.62 1.57 -7.48
C PRO A 626 13.17 1.82 -7.08
N ASP A 627 12.93 2.06 -5.79
CA ASP A 627 11.61 2.47 -5.28
C ASP A 627 11.14 3.79 -5.93
N PRO A 628 10.00 3.80 -6.64
CA PRO A 628 9.47 5.02 -7.24
C PRO A 628 9.00 6.04 -6.19
N ALA A 629 8.72 5.61 -4.94
CA ALA A 629 8.43 6.50 -3.82
C ALA A 629 9.70 7.14 -3.21
N GLY A 630 10.89 6.79 -3.73
CA GLY A 630 12.16 7.31 -3.24
C GLY A 630 12.46 6.82 -1.81
N LEU A 631 12.82 7.73 -0.91
CA LEU A 631 13.37 7.37 0.40
C LEU A 631 12.32 7.01 1.48
N GLU A 632 11.05 6.87 1.11
CA GLU A 632 9.95 6.61 2.06
C GLU A 632 10.16 5.34 2.90
N ASP A 633 10.69 4.24 2.33
CA ASP A 633 11.02 3.00 3.05
C ASP A 633 12.51 2.91 3.48
N GLY A 634 13.26 4.00 3.32
CA GLY A 634 14.67 4.10 3.70
C GLY A 634 15.60 4.43 2.54
N LEU A 635 16.90 4.49 2.83
CA LEU A 635 17.93 4.95 1.89
C LEU A 635 18.42 3.88 0.90
N ASN A 636 17.95 2.64 1.05
CA ASN A 636 18.26 1.53 0.14
C ASN A 636 17.05 1.28 -0.76
N LEU A 637 17.11 1.77 -2.01
CA LEU A 637 15.97 1.73 -2.93
C LEU A 637 15.69 0.33 -3.54
N TYR A 638 16.57 -0.65 -3.29
CA TYR A 638 16.44 -2.03 -3.77
C TYR A 638 16.08 -3.03 -2.66
N GLY A 639 16.06 -2.58 -1.40
CA GLY A 639 15.80 -3.41 -0.23
C GLY A 639 14.39 -3.99 -0.24
N MET A 640 14.27 -5.30 -0.06
CA MET A 640 12.96 -5.96 0.05
C MET A 640 12.49 -5.96 1.50
N LEU A 641 11.42 -5.22 1.80
CA LEU A 641 10.70 -5.31 3.08
C LEU A 641 11.61 -5.20 4.31
N ARG A 642 12.63 -4.32 4.23
CA ARG A 642 13.64 -4.12 5.29
C ARG A 642 14.37 -5.41 5.70
N ASN A 643 14.50 -6.36 4.77
CA ASN A 643 15.03 -7.71 5.00
C ASN A 643 14.23 -8.54 6.01
N ASN A 644 12.93 -8.26 6.17
CA ASN A 644 12.02 -9.01 7.05
C ASN A 644 10.71 -9.37 6.32
N PRO A 645 10.79 -10.26 5.32
CA PRO A 645 9.67 -10.60 4.44
C PRO A 645 8.55 -11.40 5.14
N LEU A 646 8.78 -11.90 6.35
CA LEU A 646 7.80 -12.67 7.12
C LEU A 646 6.88 -11.79 7.98
N THR A 647 7.24 -10.51 8.16
CA THR A 647 6.53 -9.57 9.04
C THR A 647 5.91 -8.41 8.27
N PHE A 648 6.57 -7.94 7.20
CA PHE A 648 6.08 -6.85 6.36
C PHE A 648 5.52 -7.39 5.04
N ILE A 649 4.65 -6.61 4.41
CA ILE A 649 4.01 -6.91 3.12
C ILE A 649 4.06 -5.62 2.30
N ASP A 650 4.40 -5.73 1.02
CA ASP A 650 4.29 -4.66 0.05
C ASP A 650 3.12 -4.99 -0.89
N ALA A 651 2.10 -4.13 -0.87
CA ALA A 651 0.87 -4.35 -1.61
C ALA A 651 0.96 -3.87 -3.06
N VAL A 652 1.85 -2.94 -3.40
CA VAL A 652 1.87 -2.25 -4.72
C VAL A 652 3.28 -2.06 -5.30
N GLY A 653 4.33 -2.42 -4.57
CA GLY A 653 5.72 -2.09 -4.91
C GLY A 653 6.13 -0.68 -4.48
N GLY A 654 5.50 -0.08 -3.46
CA GLY A 654 5.72 1.30 -2.98
C GLY A 654 4.97 1.62 -1.67
N VAL A 655 5.02 2.87 -1.18
CA VAL A 655 4.39 3.30 0.10
C VAL A 655 3.07 4.06 -0.14
N ALA A 656 2.10 3.96 0.78
CA ALA A 656 0.84 4.74 0.74
C ALA A 656 1.00 6.04 1.57
N GLU A 657 1.01 7.22 0.93
CA GLU A 657 1.42 8.50 1.55
C GLU A 657 0.31 9.29 2.29
N ILE A 658 0.70 10.19 3.21
CA ILE A 658 -0.17 11.26 3.75
C ILE A 658 -0.06 12.46 2.81
N PRO A 659 -1.17 12.95 2.23
CA PRO A 659 -1.14 14.15 1.40
C PRO A 659 -0.50 15.37 2.10
N LYS A 660 0.30 16.16 1.39
CA LYS A 660 0.94 17.39 1.92
C LYS A 660 -0.04 18.55 1.97
N HIS A 661 -1.12 18.35 2.72
CA HIS A 661 -2.22 19.32 2.87
C HIS A 661 -2.51 19.50 4.35
N ILE A 662 -2.56 20.76 4.82
CA ILE A 662 -3.02 21.13 6.15
C ILE A 662 -4.38 21.81 6.02
N HIS A 663 -5.38 21.29 6.70
CA HIS A 663 -6.76 21.77 6.66
C HIS A 663 -7.13 22.44 7.97
N TYR A 664 -7.68 23.65 7.88
CA TYR A 664 -8.30 24.39 8.95
C TYR A 664 -9.77 24.60 8.64
N ILE A 665 -10.65 24.45 9.62
CA ILE A 665 -12.08 24.75 9.46
C ILE A 665 -12.45 25.91 10.38
N TRP A 666 -13.16 26.90 9.85
CA TRP A 666 -13.75 27.97 10.65
C TRP A 666 -15.23 28.17 10.32
N LEU A 667 -16.06 28.18 11.36
CA LEU A 667 -17.51 28.32 11.28
C LEU A 667 -17.95 29.54 12.09
N GLY A 668 -18.84 30.38 11.54
CA GLY A 668 -19.46 31.48 12.29
C GLY A 668 -19.01 32.89 11.88
N ALA A 669 -18.57 33.72 12.83
CA ALA A 669 -18.21 35.11 12.56
C ALA A 669 -16.74 35.23 12.11
N ALA A 670 -16.45 36.17 11.21
CA ALA A 670 -15.07 36.41 10.74
C ALA A 670 -14.16 37.04 11.81
N GLU A 671 -14.72 37.87 12.69
CA GLU A 671 -13.96 38.68 13.66
C GLU A 671 -13.04 37.85 14.59
N PRO A 672 -13.49 36.76 15.25
CA PRO A 672 -12.60 36.00 16.14
C PRO A 672 -11.51 35.22 15.41
N LEU A 673 -11.71 34.85 14.14
CA LEU A 673 -10.69 34.18 13.33
C LEU A 673 -9.45 35.06 13.12
N MET A 674 -9.63 36.38 13.10
CA MET A 674 -8.55 37.34 12.85
C MET A 674 -7.41 37.21 13.88
N GLU A 675 -7.72 36.80 15.11
CA GLU A 675 -6.74 36.56 16.19
C GLU A 675 -5.84 35.36 15.92
N HIS A 676 -6.29 34.43 15.06
CA HIS A 676 -5.60 33.16 14.78
C HIS A 676 -4.81 33.17 13.46
N LEU A 677 -5.04 34.18 12.61
CA LEU A 677 -4.38 34.27 11.31
C LEU A 677 -2.84 34.37 11.41
N GLU A 678 -2.31 34.93 12.49
CA GLU A 678 -0.84 34.97 12.68
C GLU A 678 -0.26 33.56 12.92
N GLY A 679 -1.00 32.69 13.62
CA GLY A 679 -0.66 31.28 13.77
C GLY A 679 -0.65 30.56 12.43
N ILE A 680 -1.69 30.76 11.61
CA ILE A 680 -1.79 30.18 10.27
C ILE A 680 -0.67 30.69 9.35
N LYS A 681 -0.32 31.98 9.41
CA LYS A 681 0.84 32.54 8.69
C LYS A 681 2.14 31.88 9.13
N ASN A 682 2.34 31.69 10.43
CA ASN A 682 3.52 31.00 10.94
C ASN A 682 3.56 29.55 10.47
N THR A 683 2.42 28.83 10.45
CA THR A 683 2.35 27.48 9.90
C THR A 683 2.68 27.44 8.41
N SER A 684 2.17 28.39 7.63
CA SER A 684 2.50 28.56 6.20
C SER A 684 4.00 28.74 5.98
N VAL A 685 4.66 29.53 6.83
CA VAL A 685 6.12 29.75 6.79
C VAL A 685 6.89 28.49 7.17
N LEU A 686 6.44 27.76 8.19
CA LEU A 686 7.09 26.54 8.67
C LEU A 686 6.90 25.35 7.71
N ASN A 687 5.83 25.35 6.90
CA ASN A 687 5.46 24.26 6.02
C ASN A 687 5.25 24.76 4.59
N PRO A 688 6.31 25.27 3.94
CA PRO A 688 6.15 25.94 2.66
C PRO A 688 5.82 24.97 1.51
N ASP A 689 6.09 23.67 1.70
CA ASP A 689 5.76 22.57 0.78
C ASP A 689 4.36 21.98 1.00
N TYR A 690 3.63 22.46 2.00
CA TYR A 690 2.25 22.04 2.27
C TYR A 690 1.30 23.09 1.74
N GLN A 691 0.23 22.64 1.10
CA GLN A 691 -0.95 23.48 0.87
C GLN A 691 -1.70 23.62 2.19
N LEU A 692 -1.98 24.84 2.61
CA LEU A 692 -2.86 25.13 3.74
C LEU A 692 -4.21 25.55 3.16
N THR A 693 -5.30 24.92 3.58
CA THR A 693 -6.64 25.40 3.23
C THR A 693 -7.42 25.78 4.46
N LEU A 694 -7.91 27.01 4.48
CA LEU A 694 -8.84 27.54 5.46
C LEU A 694 -10.24 27.47 4.87
N HIS A 695 -10.99 26.46 5.30
CA HIS A 695 -12.35 26.17 4.90
C HIS A 695 -13.32 27.03 5.74
N LEU A 696 -14.02 27.97 5.11
CA LEU A 696 -14.86 28.97 5.76
C LEU A 696 -16.35 28.75 5.51
N ASP A 697 -17.16 28.67 6.56
CA ASP A 697 -18.61 28.86 6.51
C ASP A 697 -18.97 30.05 7.40
N LEU A 698 -18.97 31.25 6.82
CA LEU A 698 -19.21 32.50 7.56
C LEU A 698 -20.71 32.83 7.61
N ARG A 699 -21.21 33.14 8.82
CA ARG A 699 -22.56 33.70 9.04
C ARG A 699 -22.56 35.23 9.15
N LYS A 700 -21.44 35.82 9.56
CA LYS A 700 -21.30 37.28 9.78
C LYS A 700 -19.90 37.73 9.40
N GLY A 701 -19.83 38.77 8.56
CA GLY A 701 -18.60 39.21 7.90
C GLY A 701 -18.37 38.48 6.57
N ASP A 702 -17.29 38.81 5.89
CA ASP A 702 -16.90 38.21 4.61
C ASP A 702 -15.41 37.83 4.60
N GLU A 703 -15.00 37.11 3.55
CA GLU A 703 -13.63 36.60 3.40
C GLU A 703 -12.60 37.70 3.03
N THR A 704 -13.03 38.94 2.75
CA THR A 704 -12.16 39.98 2.18
C THR A 704 -11.07 40.41 3.15
N GLU A 705 -11.42 40.61 4.43
CA GLU A 705 -10.44 41.00 5.46
C GLU A 705 -9.49 39.85 5.79
N ILE A 706 -9.99 38.62 5.81
CA ILE A 706 -9.20 37.40 6.03
C ILE A 706 -8.20 37.19 4.88
N ALA A 707 -8.67 37.31 3.63
CA ALA A 707 -7.86 37.24 2.43
C ALA A 707 -6.82 38.37 2.36
N SER A 708 -7.18 39.57 2.83
CA SER A 708 -6.24 40.67 2.95
C SER A 708 -5.15 40.38 4.00
N ALA A 709 -5.52 39.83 5.16
CA ALA A 709 -4.57 39.51 6.22
C ALA A 709 -3.61 38.36 5.84
N LEU A 710 -4.06 37.40 5.03
CA LEU A 710 -3.25 36.28 4.53
C LEU A 710 -2.56 36.57 3.18
N ARG A 711 -2.73 37.78 2.64
CA ARG A 711 -2.17 38.22 1.35
C ARG A 711 -0.65 38.02 1.33
N GLY A 712 -0.15 37.39 0.26
CA GLY A 712 1.28 37.10 0.07
C GLY A 712 1.72 35.72 0.56
N ARG A 713 0.86 34.94 1.20
CA ARG A 713 1.12 33.52 1.54
C ARG A 713 0.62 32.61 0.41
N ARG A 714 1.50 32.28 -0.53
CA ARG A 714 1.14 31.52 -1.76
C ARG A 714 0.60 30.11 -1.50
N ASN A 715 1.01 29.50 -0.39
CA ASN A 715 0.57 28.17 0.02
C ASN A 715 -0.65 28.20 0.95
N VAL A 716 -1.32 29.34 1.15
CA VAL A 716 -2.56 29.44 1.93
C VAL A 716 -3.72 29.72 0.98
N HIS A 717 -4.67 28.81 0.94
CA HIS A 717 -5.91 28.91 0.19
C HIS A 717 -7.08 29.16 1.15
N ILE A 718 -7.89 30.17 0.87
CA ILE A 718 -9.16 30.39 1.55
C ILE A 718 -10.25 29.80 0.66
N SER A 719 -11.10 28.97 1.22
CA SER A 719 -12.17 28.31 0.49
C SER A 719 -13.50 28.57 1.18
N ASP A 720 -14.51 28.96 0.41
CA ASP A 720 -15.90 28.97 0.87
C ASP A 720 -16.39 27.53 0.92
N LEU A 721 -16.50 27.02 2.14
CA LEU A 721 -16.81 25.63 2.42
C LEU A 721 -18.07 25.19 1.69
N ARG A 722 -19.09 26.05 1.58
CA ARG A 722 -20.36 25.68 0.93
C ARG A 722 -20.25 25.52 -0.58
N LYS A 723 -19.22 26.10 -1.20
CA LYS A 723 -18.95 25.97 -2.65
C LYS A 723 -18.04 24.79 -2.98
N GLU A 724 -17.35 24.24 -1.98
CA GLU A 724 -16.47 23.10 -2.16
C GLU A 724 -17.21 21.88 -2.69
N GLU A 725 -16.50 21.07 -3.48
CA GLU A 725 -17.03 19.77 -3.92
C GLU A 725 -17.23 18.83 -2.72
N PHE A 726 -16.30 18.87 -1.76
CA PHE A 726 -16.40 18.12 -0.51
C PHE A 726 -17.71 18.42 0.22
N PHE A 727 -18.05 19.69 0.48
CA PHE A 727 -19.22 20.01 1.28
C PHE A 727 -20.52 19.61 0.56
N ARG A 728 -20.57 19.71 -0.78
CA ARG A 728 -21.70 19.21 -1.58
C ARG A 728 -21.87 17.69 -1.48
N LYS A 729 -20.78 16.93 -1.33
CA LYS A 729 -20.82 15.49 -1.04
C LYS A 729 -21.20 15.22 0.40
N PHE A 730 -20.61 15.95 1.35
CA PHE A 730 -20.90 15.88 2.78
C PHE A 730 -22.40 16.10 3.05
N GLN A 731 -23.03 17.06 2.38
CA GLN A 731 -24.47 17.34 2.43
C GLN A 731 -25.39 16.13 2.18
N LYS A 732 -24.87 15.09 1.51
CA LYS A 732 -25.62 13.87 1.19
C LYS A 732 -25.38 12.73 2.19
N THR A 733 -24.53 12.96 3.20
CA THR A 733 -24.18 11.96 4.22
C THR A 733 -25.05 12.13 5.48
N PRO A 734 -25.26 11.06 6.27
CA PRO A 734 -25.96 11.18 7.56
C PRO A 734 -25.28 12.15 8.53
N SER A 735 -23.95 12.30 8.44
CA SER A 735 -23.16 13.25 9.22
C SER A 735 -23.59 14.70 8.97
N TYR A 736 -24.12 15.03 7.79
CA TYR A 736 -24.60 16.39 7.52
C TYR A 736 -25.81 16.79 8.36
N GLU A 737 -26.71 15.87 8.70
CA GLU A 737 -27.86 16.19 9.56
C GLU A 737 -27.38 16.59 10.97
N ILE A 738 -26.33 15.94 11.46
CA ILE A 738 -25.67 16.25 12.73
C ILE A 738 -24.98 17.61 12.66
N TYR A 739 -24.22 17.84 11.58
CA TYR A 739 -23.59 19.12 11.33
C TYR A 739 -24.63 20.25 11.28
N LYS A 740 -25.74 20.05 10.57
CA LYS A 740 -26.81 21.04 10.40
C LYS A 740 -27.50 21.37 11.73
N ASP A 741 -27.77 20.35 12.55
CA ASP A 741 -28.33 20.52 13.90
C ASP A 741 -27.38 21.33 14.81
N LEU A 742 -26.10 20.94 14.86
CA LEU A 742 -25.09 21.62 15.67
C LEU A 742 -24.73 23.01 15.14
N TYR A 743 -24.67 23.18 13.82
CA TYR A 743 -24.33 24.46 13.20
C TYR A 743 -25.48 25.47 13.26
N GLY A 744 -26.63 25.16 13.86
CA GLY A 744 -27.82 26.03 13.99
C GLY A 744 -27.58 27.45 14.54
N ASP A 745 -28.58 28.05 15.18
CA ASP A 745 -28.49 29.48 15.53
C ASP A 745 -27.67 29.78 16.79
N ASP A 746 -27.23 28.74 17.51
CA ASP A 746 -26.42 28.87 18.70
C ASP A 746 -24.92 28.68 18.39
N PRO A 747 -24.09 29.74 18.45
CA PRO A 747 -22.67 29.65 18.14
C PRO A 747 -21.89 28.80 19.15
N ARG A 748 -22.46 28.48 20.31
CA ARG A 748 -21.83 27.63 21.33
C ARG A 748 -21.61 26.19 20.86
N HIS A 749 -22.18 25.79 19.72
CA HIS A 749 -22.12 24.43 19.17
C HIS A 749 -21.17 24.30 17.97
N TYR A 750 -20.58 25.39 17.48
CA TYR A 750 -19.81 25.37 16.22
C TYR A 750 -18.53 24.53 16.31
N SER A 751 -17.92 24.43 17.49
CA SER A 751 -16.82 23.50 17.73
C SER A 751 -17.24 22.04 17.51
N ALA A 752 -18.41 21.65 18.04
CA ALA A 752 -18.99 20.33 17.83
C ALA A 752 -19.42 20.10 16.37
N ALA A 753 -19.92 21.12 15.67
CA ALA A 753 -20.20 21.02 14.24
C ALA A 753 -18.91 20.80 13.43
N SER A 754 -17.81 21.47 13.80
CA SER A 754 -16.49 21.28 13.18
C SER A 754 -15.93 19.88 13.45
N ASP A 755 -16.19 19.29 14.62
CA ASP A 755 -15.85 17.89 14.91
C ASP A 755 -16.46 16.92 13.90
N VAL A 756 -17.73 17.13 13.51
CA VAL A 756 -18.37 16.27 12.50
C VAL A 756 -17.74 16.48 11.12
N LEU A 757 -17.47 17.73 10.74
CA LEU A 757 -16.88 18.06 9.43
C LEU A 757 -15.45 17.56 9.26
N ARG A 758 -14.58 17.74 10.27
CA ARG A 758 -13.13 17.50 10.14
C ARG A 758 -12.81 16.06 9.79
N TYR A 759 -13.57 15.09 10.31
CA TYR A 759 -13.36 13.68 10.01
C TYR A 759 -13.72 13.36 8.56
N SER A 760 -14.90 13.78 8.10
CA SER A 760 -15.31 13.59 6.70
C SER A 760 -14.40 14.35 5.74
N LEU A 761 -13.92 15.54 6.12
CA LEU A 761 -13.03 16.36 5.31
C LEU A 761 -11.67 15.69 5.11
N ILE A 762 -11.03 15.21 6.19
CA ILE A 762 -9.76 14.49 6.08
C ILE A 762 -9.93 13.10 5.47
N ASN A 763 -11.09 12.46 5.67
CA ASN A 763 -11.36 11.22 4.95
C ASN A 763 -11.48 11.46 3.43
N HIS A 764 -11.97 12.62 3.02
CA HIS A 764 -12.07 12.99 1.61
C HIS A 764 -10.73 13.43 1.00
N TYR A 765 -10.05 14.42 1.61
CA TYR A 765 -8.83 15.02 1.05
C TYR A 765 -7.53 14.34 1.53
N GLY A 766 -7.56 13.62 2.65
CA GLY A 766 -6.37 13.21 3.38
C GLY A 766 -5.65 14.39 4.03
N GLY A 767 -4.41 14.20 4.45
CA GLY A 767 -3.57 15.26 4.99
C GLY A 767 -3.67 15.41 6.51
N ILE A 768 -3.41 16.62 6.99
CA ILE A 768 -3.38 16.99 8.40
C ILE A 768 -4.54 17.94 8.66
N TYR A 769 -5.42 17.60 9.59
CA TYR A 769 -6.32 18.57 10.19
C TYR A 769 -5.64 19.26 11.37
N SER A 770 -5.89 20.56 11.53
CA SER A 770 -5.50 21.34 12.70
C SER A 770 -6.58 22.38 13.02
N ASP A 771 -6.88 22.58 14.30
CA ASP A 771 -7.70 23.71 14.75
C ASP A 771 -7.00 25.03 14.40
N THR A 772 -7.78 26.09 14.18
CA THR A 772 -7.24 27.39 13.73
C THR A 772 -6.33 28.07 14.74
N ASP A 773 -6.53 27.80 16.04
CA ASP A 773 -5.74 28.35 17.14
C ASP A 773 -4.55 27.46 17.55
N ASP A 774 -4.41 26.27 16.95
CA ASP A 774 -3.25 25.40 17.14
C ASP A 774 -2.00 26.01 16.48
N MET A 775 -0.87 25.91 17.18
CA MET A 775 0.38 26.52 16.74
C MET A 775 1.41 25.48 16.32
N PHE A 776 1.85 25.53 15.07
CA PHE A 776 3.00 24.74 14.63
C PHE A 776 4.30 25.34 15.20
N LYS A 777 5.07 24.52 15.91
CA LYS A 777 6.36 24.86 16.52
C LYS A 777 7.54 24.57 15.59
N ARG A 778 7.34 23.71 14.59
CA ARG A 778 8.29 23.38 13.52
C ARG A 778 7.53 22.87 12.29
N GLY A 779 8.21 22.85 11.14
CA GLY A 779 7.68 22.24 9.92
C GLY A 779 7.54 20.72 10.03
N VAL A 780 6.57 20.18 9.28
CA VAL A 780 6.30 18.76 9.10
C VAL A 780 7.17 18.20 7.98
N ARG A 781 7.77 17.04 8.21
CA ARG A 781 8.63 16.36 7.25
C ARG A 781 8.00 15.02 6.87
N ASP A 782 8.31 14.53 5.68
CA ASP A 782 7.78 13.26 5.17
C ASP A 782 8.11 12.08 6.12
N THR A 783 9.30 12.14 6.74
CA THR A 783 9.75 11.16 7.76
C THR A 783 9.02 11.23 9.11
N ASP A 784 8.20 12.25 9.36
CA ASP A 784 7.40 12.34 10.59
C ASP A 784 6.19 11.38 10.57
N PHE A 785 5.83 10.85 9.40
CA PHE A 785 4.77 9.86 9.22
C PHE A 785 5.35 8.54 8.67
N ILE A 786 5.20 7.46 9.44
CA ILE A 786 5.45 6.10 8.91
C ILE A 786 4.09 5.55 8.51
N THR A 787 3.71 5.66 7.26
CA THR A 787 2.33 5.41 6.82
C THR A 787 1.95 3.93 6.79
N LYS A 788 0.65 3.65 6.92
CA LYS A 788 0.00 2.33 6.72
C LYS A 788 -1.46 2.62 6.33
N PRO A 789 -2.13 1.76 5.55
CA PRO A 789 -3.47 2.02 5.01
C PRO A 789 -4.59 2.40 6.00
N LYS A 790 -4.44 2.07 7.30
CA LYS A 790 -5.43 2.38 8.36
C LYS A 790 -4.91 3.31 9.45
N ARG A 791 -3.74 3.90 9.25
CA ARG A 791 -3.03 4.59 10.34
C ARG A 791 -3.46 6.05 10.39
N ILE A 792 -4.01 6.44 11.53
CA ILE A 792 -4.24 7.83 11.92
C ILE A 792 -3.15 8.22 12.91
N PHE A 793 -2.52 9.35 12.66
CA PHE A 793 -1.55 9.96 13.55
C PHE A 793 -2.23 11.03 14.38
N THR A 794 -1.89 11.10 15.66
CA THR A 794 -2.62 11.93 16.62
C THR A 794 -1.67 12.77 17.48
N MET A 795 -2.24 13.66 18.29
CA MET A 795 -1.53 14.24 19.42
C MET A 795 -1.56 13.28 20.63
N ARG A 796 -0.75 13.60 21.63
CA ARG A 796 -0.81 12.94 22.94
C ARG A 796 -2.14 13.23 23.63
N PRO A 797 -2.57 12.36 24.55
CA PRO A 797 -3.80 12.55 25.27
C PRO A 797 -3.76 13.81 26.14
N THR A 798 -4.94 14.37 26.39
CA THR A 798 -5.17 15.48 27.33
C THR A 798 -6.14 15.04 28.43
N ASP A 799 -6.05 15.68 29.59
CA ASP A 799 -7.00 15.52 30.69
C ASP A 799 -8.35 16.14 30.32
N THR A 800 -9.43 15.53 30.80
CA THR A 800 -10.78 16.12 30.67
C THR A 800 -11.06 17.11 31.81
N PRO A 801 -11.75 18.23 31.54
CA PRO A 801 -12.03 19.25 32.56
C PRO A 801 -13.06 18.80 33.62
N TRP A 802 -13.97 17.89 33.29
CA TRP A 802 -15.00 17.39 34.21
C TRP A 802 -14.57 16.15 35.01
N ASN A 803 -13.52 15.45 34.59
CA ASN A 803 -13.04 14.25 35.27
C ASN A 803 -11.51 14.16 35.22
N ARG A 804 -10.87 14.42 36.37
CA ARG A 804 -9.40 14.36 36.52
C ARG A 804 -8.81 12.96 36.36
N ASP A 805 -9.65 11.92 36.41
CA ASP A 805 -9.26 10.52 36.22
C ASP A 805 -9.55 10.01 34.78
N GLU A 806 -9.88 10.91 33.84
CA GLU A 806 -10.14 10.59 32.44
C GLU A 806 -9.20 11.38 31.52
N ILE A 807 -8.54 10.66 30.60
CA ILE A 807 -7.77 11.25 29.50
C ILE A 807 -8.36 10.80 28.17
N VAL A 808 -8.27 11.65 27.16
CA VAL A 808 -8.73 11.39 25.79
C VAL A 808 -7.66 11.80 24.79
N ILE A 809 -7.55 11.08 23.67
CA ILE A 809 -6.75 11.51 22.53
C ILE A 809 -7.39 12.78 21.97
N ASN A 810 -6.61 13.85 21.89
CA ASN A 810 -7.10 15.11 21.35
C ASN A 810 -7.39 14.98 19.85
N ASN A 811 -8.52 15.55 19.41
CA ASN A 811 -8.97 15.58 18.02
C ASN A 811 -8.77 16.96 17.36
N ASN A 812 -8.20 17.93 18.07
CA ASN A 812 -7.83 19.25 17.54
C ASN A 812 -6.85 19.15 16.35
N SER A 813 -6.00 18.13 16.33
CA SER A 813 -5.07 17.87 15.25
C SER A 813 -4.86 16.37 15.03
N PHE A 814 -5.03 15.91 13.80
CA PHE A 814 -4.75 14.53 13.39
C PHE A 814 -4.34 14.46 11.92
N ALA A 815 -3.66 13.39 11.53
CA ALA A 815 -3.25 13.17 10.14
C ALA A 815 -3.65 11.79 9.64
N SER A 816 -4.07 11.71 8.38
CA SER A 816 -4.53 10.47 7.77
C SER A 816 -4.33 10.51 6.24
N PRO A 817 -4.11 9.35 5.58
CA PRO A 817 -4.34 9.27 4.14
C PRO A 817 -5.83 9.51 3.85
N ALA A 818 -6.14 9.89 2.60
CA ALA A 818 -7.51 9.91 2.12
C ALA A 818 -8.12 8.50 2.13
N ASN A 819 -9.46 8.43 2.18
CA ASN A 819 -10.26 7.20 2.18
C ASN A 819 -9.84 6.20 3.28
N ASN A 820 -9.55 6.70 4.49
CA ASN A 820 -9.13 5.88 5.61
C ASN A 820 -10.35 5.23 6.30
N PRO A 821 -10.45 3.88 6.31
CA PRO A 821 -11.63 3.20 6.85
C PRO A 821 -11.84 3.44 8.36
N VAL A 822 -10.83 3.88 9.10
CA VAL A 822 -10.98 4.25 10.52
C VAL A 822 -11.76 5.56 10.66
N LEU A 823 -11.56 6.52 9.76
CA LEU A 823 -12.36 7.76 9.74
C LEU A 823 -13.79 7.47 9.29
N SER A 824 -14.00 6.58 8.32
CA SER A 824 -15.37 6.14 7.97
C SER A 824 -16.08 5.44 9.14
N THR A 825 -15.34 4.65 9.94
CA THR A 825 -15.88 4.02 11.16
C THR A 825 -16.25 5.06 12.22
N LEU A 826 -15.42 6.10 12.36
CA LEU A 826 -15.67 7.20 13.27
C LEU A 826 -16.91 8.01 12.87
N GLU A 827 -17.04 8.37 11.59
CA GLU A 827 -18.21 9.07 11.06
C GLU A 827 -19.50 8.27 11.34
N LYS A 828 -19.46 6.95 11.15
CA LYS A 828 -20.58 6.07 11.49
C LYS A 828 -20.89 6.04 13.00
N GLU A 829 -19.86 5.90 13.84
CA GLU A 829 -20.05 5.88 15.30
C GLU A 829 -20.65 7.20 15.80
N ILE A 830 -20.27 8.34 15.22
CA ILE A 830 -20.87 9.65 15.51
C ILE A 830 -22.37 9.65 15.16
N VAL A 831 -22.74 9.11 14.00
CA VAL A 831 -24.15 8.97 13.58
C VAL A 831 -24.94 8.07 14.52
N ASP A 832 -24.37 6.94 14.93
CA ASP A 832 -25.01 6.00 15.84
C ASP A 832 -25.23 6.63 17.21
N ARG A 833 -24.25 7.38 17.74
CA ARG A 833 -24.39 8.08 19.03
C ARG A 833 -25.35 9.26 18.96
N TYR A 834 -25.34 9.99 17.84
CA TYR A 834 -26.28 11.08 17.60
C TYR A 834 -27.72 10.58 17.52
N SER A 835 -27.96 9.35 17.06
CA SER A 835 -29.30 8.80 16.89
C SER A 835 -30.17 8.85 18.17
N VAL A 836 -29.54 8.79 19.35
CA VAL A 836 -30.20 8.94 20.66
C VAL A 836 -30.84 10.32 20.84
N TYR A 837 -30.31 11.32 20.16
CA TYR A 837 -30.77 12.71 20.21
C TYR A 837 -31.61 13.09 18.99
N ARG A 838 -31.90 12.16 18.06
CA ARG A 838 -32.50 12.49 16.76
C ARG A 838 -33.89 13.14 16.86
N GLU A 839 -34.65 12.82 17.90
CA GLU A 839 -36.00 13.38 18.10
C GLU A 839 -35.98 14.81 18.63
N THR A 840 -35.01 15.14 19.50
CA THR A 840 -34.86 16.47 20.11
C THR A 840 -33.83 17.35 19.42
N GLY A 841 -32.92 16.77 18.63
CA GLY A 841 -31.67 17.42 18.21
C GLY A 841 -30.63 17.40 19.34
N LEU A 842 -29.36 17.16 18.98
CA LEU A 842 -28.24 17.30 19.91
C LEU A 842 -28.05 18.77 20.27
N GLY A 843 -28.20 19.69 19.31
CA GLY A 843 -28.09 21.13 19.53
C GLY A 843 -29.07 21.64 20.60
N GLU A 844 -30.33 21.22 20.56
CA GLU A 844 -31.32 21.63 21.57
C GLU A 844 -31.00 21.06 22.96
N VAL A 845 -30.51 19.82 23.02
CA VAL A 845 -30.06 19.20 24.28
C VAL A 845 -28.85 19.95 24.86
N LEU A 846 -27.89 20.34 24.03
CA LEU A 846 -26.74 21.14 24.47
C LEU A 846 -27.17 22.54 24.95
N SER A 847 -28.15 23.17 24.28
CA SER A 847 -28.71 24.47 24.69
C SER A 847 -29.46 24.44 26.00
N SER A 848 -30.19 23.35 26.27
CA SER A 848 -30.99 23.18 27.49
C SER A 848 -30.19 22.67 28.69
N THR A 849 -28.97 22.16 28.46
CA THR A 849 -28.04 21.74 29.51
C THR A 849 -27.33 22.96 30.10
N ALA A 850 -27.71 23.34 31.32
CA ALA A 850 -27.14 24.52 31.99
C ALA A 850 -25.70 24.34 32.47
N ASP A 851 -25.30 23.11 32.82
CA ASP A 851 -23.96 22.81 33.30
C ASP A 851 -22.99 22.62 32.13
N VAL A 852 -21.93 23.44 32.12
CA VAL A 852 -20.95 23.46 31.02
C VAL A 852 -20.17 22.14 30.94
N ASN A 853 -19.84 21.52 32.08
CA ASN A 853 -19.11 20.26 32.12
C ASN A 853 -19.96 19.10 31.57
N ASP A 854 -21.26 19.07 31.88
CA ASP A 854 -22.18 18.09 31.32
C ASP A 854 -22.32 18.26 29.80
N ARG A 855 -22.45 19.51 29.33
CA ARG A 855 -22.48 19.82 27.89
C ARG A 855 -21.22 19.33 27.17
N MET A 856 -20.05 19.64 27.72
CA MET A 856 -18.76 19.19 27.17
C MET A 856 -18.64 17.67 27.14
N ARG A 857 -19.08 16.99 28.22
CA ARG A 857 -19.06 15.53 28.31
C ARG A 857 -19.93 14.90 27.20
N ILE A 858 -21.10 15.49 26.93
CA ILE A 858 -21.98 15.05 25.85
C ILE A 858 -21.30 15.23 24.49
N VAL A 859 -20.79 16.43 24.18
CA VAL A 859 -20.08 16.72 22.91
C VAL A 859 -18.92 15.76 22.70
N SER A 860 -18.05 15.61 23.70
CA SER A 860 -16.91 14.69 23.67
C SER A 860 -17.33 13.27 23.31
N ALA A 861 -18.41 12.80 23.94
CA ALA A 861 -18.92 11.44 23.77
C ALA A 861 -19.58 11.22 22.42
N VAL A 862 -20.18 12.24 21.80
CA VAL A 862 -21.00 12.07 20.58
C VAL A 862 -20.23 12.44 19.31
N THR A 863 -19.55 13.59 19.30
CA THR A 863 -18.84 14.10 18.10
C THR A 863 -17.34 14.31 18.34
N GLY A 864 -16.90 14.53 19.58
CA GLY A 864 -15.57 15.03 19.89
C GLY A 864 -14.51 13.99 20.33
N PRO A 865 -13.56 14.39 21.21
CA PRO A 865 -12.39 13.59 21.58
C PRO A 865 -12.67 12.19 22.12
N ARG A 866 -13.77 11.96 22.84
CA ARG A 866 -14.04 10.64 23.44
C ARG A 866 -14.50 9.63 22.39
N VAL A 867 -15.41 9.99 21.48
CA VAL A 867 -15.77 9.10 20.35
C VAL A 867 -14.55 8.85 19.45
N PHE A 868 -13.75 9.89 19.19
CA PHE A 868 -12.49 9.77 18.47
C PHE A 868 -11.54 8.76 19.12
N THR A 869 -11.32 8.92 20.43
CA THR A 869 -10.48 8.03 21.23
C THR A 869 -11.00 6.60 21.19
N GLU A 870 -12.27 6.39 21.49
CA GLU A 870 -12.86 5.05 21.57
C GLU A 870 -12.77 4.30 20.23
N VAL A 871 -13.03 4.99 19.11
CA VAL A 871 -12.88 4.40 17.77
C VAL A 871 -11.41 4.11 17.45
N LEU A 872 -10.49 5.04 17.71
CA LEU A 872 -9.07 4.84 17.46
C LEU A 872 -8.47 3.70 18.29
N LEU A 873 -8.87 3.57 19.56
CA LEU A 873 -8.41 2.50 20.43
C LEU A 873 -9.02 1.15 20.02
N LYS A 874 -10.27 1.14 19.54
CA LYS A 874 -10.95 -0.04 19.00
C LYS A 874 -10.27 -0.56 17.72
N GLU A 875 -9.94 0.34 16.80
CA GLU A 875 -9.34 0.00 15.50
C GLU A 875 -7.80 -0.17 15.57
N GLY A 876 -7.14 0.43 16.58
CA GLY A 876 -5.69 0.53 16.67
C GLY A 876 -5.08 -0.18 17.88
N ARG A 877 -4.85 -1.49 17.84
CA ARG A 877 -4.36 -2.26 19.00
C ARG A 877 -3.07 -1.78 19.65
N GLY A 878 -2.08 -1.36 18.87
CA GLY A 878 -0.86 -0.81 19.44
C GLY A 878 -1.05 0.59 20.06
N LEU A 879 -2.03 1.36 19.57
CA LEU A 879 -2.44 2.62 20.18
C LEU A 879 -3.20 2.35 21.48
N SER A 880 -4.10 1.37 21.51
CA SER A 880 -4.80 0.90 22.72
C SER A 880 -3.84 0.52 23.85
N LYS A 881 -2.82 -0.29 23.55
CA LYS A 881 -1.80 -0.69 24.53
C LYS A 881 -0.97 0.50 25.03
N LEU A 882 -0.58 1.40 24.14
CA LEU A 882 0.13 2.62 24.49
C LEU A 882 -0.74 3.50 25.41
N PHE A 883 -2.00 3.71 25.05
CA PHE A 883 -2.95 4.54 25.78
C PHE A 883 -3.28 3.97 27.16
N SER A 884 -3.46 2.64 27.27
CA SER A 884 -3.61 1.98 28.57
C SER A 884 -2.38 2.16 29.45
N THR A 885 -1.17 2.11 28.86
CA THR A 885 0.09 2.41 29.57
C THR A 885 0.16 3.88 30.01
N MET A 886 -0.38 4.81 29.21
CA MET A 886 -0.50 6.24 29.55
C MET A 886 -1.42 6.43 30.76
N ILE A 887 -2.61 5.82 30.76
CA ILE A 887 -3.55 5.87 31.90
C ILE A 887 -2.88 5.34 33.17
N ASP A 888 -2.27 4.16 33.09
CA ASP A 888 -1.63 3.53 34.24
C ASP A 888 -0.47 4.40 34.80
N HIS A 889 0.24 5.12 33.95
CA HIS A 889 1.34 6.00 34.36
C HIS A 889 0.87 7.37 34.84
N HIS A 890 0.04 8.06 34.05
CA HIS A 890 -0.37 9.44 34.26
C HIS A 890 -1.44 9.59 35.35
N ILE A 891 -2.44 8.69 35.35
CA ILE A 891 -3.57 8.75 36.27
C ILE A 891 -3.29 7.92 37.52
N LYS A 892 -2.81 6.68 37.35
CA LYS A 892 -2.60 5.76 38.48
C LYS A 892 -1.21 5.84 39.10
N GLY A 893 -0.36 6.75 38.63
CA GLY A 893 0.99 6.96 39.14
C GLY A 893 1.93 5.76 39.03
N LYS A 894 1.62 4.75 38.19
CA LYS A 894 2.46 3.56 38.08
C LYS A 894 3.74 3.89 37.31
N PRO A 895 4.91 3.38 37.75
CA PRO A 895 6.15 3.59 37.01
C PRO A 895 6.10 2.89 35.65
N LEU A 896 6.61 3.55 34.60
CA LEU A 896 6.75 2.96 33.28
C LEU A 896 7.75 1.81 33.31
N LYS A 897 7.29 0.59 33.01
CA LYS A 897 8.15 -0.61 32.96
C LYS A 897 9.29 -0.50 31.92
N ASN A 898 9.07 0.25 30.83
CA ASN A 898 10.09 0.52 29.82
C ASN A 898 9.87 1.92 29.20
N PRO A 899 10.44 2.98 29.80
CA PRO A 899 10.21 4.36 29.37
C PRO A 899 10.64 4.63 27.91
N LYS A 900 11.72 4.00 27.45
CA LYS A 900 12.23 4.16 26.08
C LYS A 900 11.28 3.56 25.03
N ARG A 901 10.75 2.36 25.28
CA ARG A 901 9.75 1.74 24.40
C ARG A 901 8.44 2.52 24.38
N TYR A 902 8.01 3.01 25.55
CA TYR A 902 6.85 3.88 25.67
C TYR A 902 7.01 5.16 24.84
N GLN A 903 8.16 5.84 24.95
CA GLN A 903 8.46 7.04 24.15
C GLN A 903 8.53 6.73 22.66
N ALA A 904 9.16 5.63 22.24
CA ALA A 904 9.25 5.25 20.83
C ALA A 904 7.87 4.93 20.22
N GLU A 905 7.00 4.20 20.93
CA GLU A 905 5.63 3.93 20.47
C GLU A 905 4.78 5.21 20.46
N ALA A 906 4.94 6.09 21.45
CA ALA A 906 4.30 7.41 21.44
C ALA A 906 4.75 8.25 20.26
N GLN A 907 6.05 8.26 19.94
CA GLN A 907 6.58 9.03 18.83
C GLN A 907 6.15 8.48 17.46
N LYS A 908 5.94 7.17 17.36
CA LYS A 908 5.46 6.48 16.15
C LYS A 908 3.97 6.69 15.88
N ARG A 909 3.15 6.84 16.93
CA ARG A 909 1.67 6.85 16.82
C ARG A 909 1.04 8.21 17.10
N MET A 910 1.71 9.00 17.93
CA MET A 910 1.31 10.34 18.31
C MET A 910 2.37 11.39 17.91
N PRO A 911 2.87 11.40 16.65
CA PRO A 911 3.98 12.26 16.24
C PRO A 911 3.63 13.76 16.24
N LEU A 912 2.35 14.11 16.10
CA LEU A 912 1.90 15.50 15.94
C LEU A 912 2.26 16.36 17.15
N SER A 913 2.31 15.80 18.36
CA SER A 913 2.75 16.53 19.56
C SER A 913 4.19 17.04 19.52
N ASN A 914 5.00 16.54 18.59
CA ASN A 914 6.38 17.02 18.42
C ASN A 914 6.46 18.33 17.64
N PHE A 915 5.39 18.74 16.97
CA PHE A 915 5.40 19.92 16.10
C PHE A 915 4.14 20.76 16.14
N ILE A 916 3.05 20.29 16.74
CA ILE A 916 1.85 21.09 16.99
C ILE A 916 1.71 21.33 18.50
N LYS A 917 1.46 22.59 18.87
CA LYS A 917 1.01 23.00 20.19
C LYS A 917 -0.50 23.18 20.15
N MET A 918 -1.19 22.61 21.12
CA MET A 918 -2.60 22.91 21.33
C MET A 918 -2.78 24.40 21.63
N GLY A 919 -3.74 25.03 20.96
CA GLY A 919 -4.21 26.39 21.21
C GLY A 919 -4.95 26.55 22.54
N GLY A 920 -5.30 27.79 22.87
CA GLY A 920 -5.95 28.18 24.14
C GLY A 920 -7.40 28.62 23.98
N SER A 921 -7.91 28.72 22.75
CA SER A 921 -9.30 29.09 22.47
C SER A 921 -10.15 27.82 22.61
N HIS A 922 -10.40 27.44 23.87
CA HIS A 922 -10.75 26.07 24.23
C HIS A 922 -11.95 25.47 23.47
N SER A 923 -11.71 24.28 22.91
CA SER A 923 -12.67 23.22 22.56
C SER A 923 -13.47 22.65 23.75
N TRP A 924 -13.45 23.34 24.89
CA TRP A 924 -14.14 22.95 26.11
C TRP A 924 -14.97 24.11 26.69
N GLN A 925 -14.48 25.35 26.76
CA GLN A 925 -15.21 26.45 27.41
C GLN A 925 -16.18 27.19 26.48
#